data_AF-A0A1W1D616-F1
#
_entry.id   AF-A0A1W1D616-F1
#
_cell.length_a   1.000
_cell.length_b   1.000
_cell.length_c   1.000
_cell.angle_alpha   90.00
_cell.angle_beta   90.00
_cell.angle_gamma   90.00
#
_symmetry.space_group_name_H-M   'P 1'
#
loop_
_entity.id
_entity.type
_entity.pdbx_description
1 polymer ?
#
loop_
_entity_poly.entity_id
_entity_poly.type
_entity_poly.pdbx_seq_one_letter_code
_entity_poly.pdbx_strand_id
1 'polypeptide(L)'
;MFRLFLLLFFAPMMAFSHPISDLNEAYSNKGEDYQPRTQHLDKNGRAKFVNHLILSDSPYLLQHAHNPINWYSWSDEAFDKAKSENKMIFLSIGYATCHWCHVMEEESFDDLEVAALMNKHFIAIKVDREIQPDVDATFMNIAQLTSGSGGWPLNVFLTSDGRAFLTDTYITKDRLISVMPQLQHLWQNETGRITALTEQIDQMVKTVQSSQNNLRATALDEEIFEQTTQAILSTFDEIQGGFGEAPKFPQESIQLFLIDEQKRNPSKDKLTAITTTLDAMATGGFYDVIGGGFHRYSVDNAWMIPHFEKMLYNQAQLSLVYTRAYQLTQKPLYKRIAEQTLNYVLAELQDQHGGFTSATDADSEGEEGTFFVWSANELKSILTTKQFQLTSKWFDLSKHTEFEDKNVIRFYDVNQLQPSDYKAMDSLISTIYKARSQRIPPLTDDKVLLSWNALLIHSFLEAGQAFNNPHYLKVGVDTAKYLFDHFYQNEQLYRVSIDKGLSTSALFEDYAYFANALLAVFDQTHDSVWLGRAEQLVERMNEIFWDKQNFGFNMSAGKRNLNLSIKQFYDDALPSANGIAYQVLVKLSQRTSNKDYLTQAQQLLGVVSSFIKKGPYSYTSFVQGLNNATNGEVSAVQYAYDGRIRIHTQKLMNNQVLVDLSLDPIWHINSNQPLQDSLIATKVTNADTKNWTINNLTYPVGELAKLGFSKDKISIYKDKVKIKFDLINHSESYTPPTLELSLQACSDKVCLPPITVTLKP
;
A
#
# COMPACT_ATOMS: atom_id res chain seq x y z
N MET A 1 52.60 12.33 -22.95
CA MET A 1 51.59 11.34 -23.38
C MET A 1 50.34 11.58 -22.53
N PHE A 2 49.52 12.62 -22.66
CA PHE A 2 48.75 13.16 -23.78
C PHE A 2 48.11 12.14 -24.72
N ARG A 3 46.76 12.12 -24.66
CA ARG A 3 45.76 11.58 -25.59
C ARG A 3 45.60 10.06 -25.68
N LEU A 4 44.58 9.54 -24.99
CA LEU A 4 43.48 8.72 -25.53
C LEU A 4 42.59 8.31 -24.33
N PHE A 5 41.33 8.71 -24.30
CA PHE A 5 40.19 8.22 -23.49
C PHE A 5 39.23 9.38 -23.20
N LEU A 6 38.68 9.95 -24.27
CA LEU A 6 37.53 10.86 -24.20
C LEU A 6 36.90 10.87 -25.59
N LEU A 7 35.97 9.93 -25.81
CA LEU A 7 35.01 9.86 -26.93
C LEU A 7 34.29 8.51 -26.82
N LEU A 8 33.25 8.41 -26.00
CA LEU A 8 32.21 7.36 -26.11
C LEU A 8 30.95 7.61 -25.25
N PHE A 9 30.70 8.84 -24.78
CA PHE A 9 29.40 9.22 -24.22
C PHE A 9 29.02 10.58 -24.81
N PHE A 10 27.74 10.74 -25.17
CA PHE A 10 27.13 11.77 -26.02
C PHE A 10 27.13 11.48 -27.53
N ALA A 11 26.38 10.45 -27.91
CA ALA A 11 25.60 10.51 -29.16
C ALA A 11 24.19 11.00 -28.78
N PRO A 12 23.67 12.11 -29.35
CA PRO A 12 22.25 12.39 -29.26
C PRO A 12 21.56 11.35 -30.13
N MET A 13 20.85 10.40 -29.51
CA MET A 13 19.84 9.64 -30.24
C MET A 13 18.80 10.66 -30.70
N MET A 14 18.86 11.06 -31.98
CA MET A 14 17.67 11.58 -32.64
C MET A 14 16.68 10.42 -32.65
N ALA A 15 15.68 10.47 -31.77
CA ALA A 15 14.57 9.54 -31.78
C ALA A 15 13.82 9.77 -33.11
N PHE A 16 14.02 8.87 -34.07
CA PHE A 16 13.18 8.81 -35.25
C PHE A 16 11.80 8.35 -34.79
N SER A 17 10.75 9.08 -35.17
CA SER A 17 9.38 8.65 -34.89
C SER A 17 9.14 7.28 -35.50
N HIS A 18 8.55 6.34 -34.76
CA HIS A 18 8.25 5.01 -35.30
C HIS A 18 7.38 5.12 -36.57
N PRO A 19 7.86 4.67 -37.74
CA PRO A 19 7.06 4.65 -38.94
C PRO A 19 5.80 3.79 -38.78
N ILE A 20 4.75 4.09 -39.52
CA ILE A 20 3.50 3.31 -39.54
C ILE A 20 3.75 1.83 -39.89
N SER A 21 4.83 1.50 -40.61
CA SER A 21 5.24 0.11 -40.86
C SER A 21 5.55 -0.65 -39.58
N ASP A 22 6.26 -0.02 -38.63
CA ASP A 22 6.69 -0.64 -37.37
C ASP A 22 5.49 -0.93 -36.47
N LEU A 23 4.48 -0.05 -36.49
CA LEU A 23 3.24 -0.23 -35.73
C LEU A 23 2.41 -1.41 -36.25
N ASN A 24 2.32 -1.56 -37.58
CA ASN A 24 1.60 -2.68 -38.20
C ASN A 24 2.33 -4.02 -38.00
N GLU A 25 3.67 -3.99 -37.99
CA GLU A 25 4.48 -5.16 -37.64
C GLU A 25 4.24 -5.54 -36.17
N ALA A 26 4.29 -4.57 -35.25
CA ALA A 26 4.00 -4.79 -33.84
C ALA A 26 2.59 -5.35 -33.61
N TYR A 27 1.57 -4.83 -34.30
CA TYR A 27 0.21 -5.39 -34.25
C TYR A 27 0.18 -6.84 -34.75
N SER A 28 0.88 -7.14 -35.84
CA SER A 28 0.93 -8.51 -36.37
C SER A 28 1.67 -9.47 -35.43
N ASN A 29 2.64 -8.98 -34.66
CA ASN A 29 3.40 -9.75 -33.68
C ASN A 29 2.63 -10.04 -32.38
N LYS A 30 1.49 -9.38 -32.12
CA LYS A 30 0.64 -9.70 -30.96
C LYS A 30 -0.02 -11.08 -31.05
N GLY A 31 -0.02 -11.71 -32.23
CA GLY A 31 -0.55 -13.05 -32.44
C GLY A 31 -2.06 -13.10 -32.66
N GLU A 32 -2.60 -14.30 -32.85
CA GLU A 32 -4.02 -14.52 -33.19
C GLU A 32 -4.97 -14.34 -32.00
N ASP A 33 -4.47 -14.51 -30.77
CA ASP A 33 -5.26 -14.39 -29.55
C ASP A 33 -5.50 -12.93 -29.13
N TYR A 34 -4.76 -11.98 -29.72
CA TYR A 34 -4.90 -10.56 -29.41
C TYR A 34 -6.18 -9.98 -30.01
N GLN A 35 -7.08 -9.52 -29.13
CA GLN A 35 -8.34 -8.91 -29.51
C GLN A 35 -8.24 -7.37 -29.41
N PRO A 36 -8.33 -6.63 -30.54
CA PRO A 36 -8.29 -5.18 -30.50
C PRO A 36 -9.57 -4.62 -29.85
N ARG A 37 -9.41 -3.76 -28.83
CA ARG A 37 -10.52 -3.01 -28.21
C ARG A 37 -10.81 -1.76 -29.05
N THR A 38 -11.78 -1.86 -29.96
CA THR A 38 -12.32 -0.73 -30.75
C THR A 38 -13.59 -1.16 -31.49
N GLN A 39 -14.49 -0.22 -31.78
CA GLN A 39 -15.61 -0.45 -32.70
C GLN A 39 -15.19 -0.42 -34.19
N HIS A 40 -13.97 0.03 -34.50
CA HIS A 40 -13.49 0.28 -35.86
C HIS A 40 -12.80 -0.92 -36.49
N LEU A 41 -13.53 -2.01 -36.67
CA LEU A 41 -13.01 -3.21 -37.33
C LEU A 41 -13.25 -3.20 -38.86
N ASP A 42 -12.32 -3.81 -39.60
CA ASP A 42 -12.47 -4.10 -41.01
C ASP A 42 -13.32 -5.37 -41.24
N LYS A 43 -13.55 -5.70 -42.52
CA LYS A 43 -14.35 -6.88 -42.90
C LYS A 43 -13.76 -8.23 -42.46
N ASN A 44 -12.50 -8.26 -42.06
CA ASN A 44 -11.79 -9.44 -41.57
C ASN A 44 -11.64 -9.43 -40.04
N GLY A 45 -12.25 -8.48 -39.34
CA GLY A 45 -12.13 -8.33 -37.88
C GLY A 45 -10.82 -7.69 -37.42
N ARG A 46 -10.02 -7.11 -38.32
CA ARG A 46 -8.79 -6.38 -37.94
C ARG A 46 -9.10 -4.93 -37.61
N ALA A 47 -8.41 -4.36 -36.63
CA ALA A 47 -8.53 -2.94 -36.32
C ALA A 47 -8.11 -2.08 -37.52
N LYS A 48 -8.93 -1.06 -37.85
CA LYS A 48 -8.63 -0.09 -38.89
C LYS A 48 -7.55 0.92 -38.48
N PHE A 49 -7.42 1.17 -37.18
CA PHE A 49 -6.48 2.12 -36.62
C PHE A 49 -5.48 1.38 -35.73
N VAL A 50 -4.23 1.81 -35.78
CA VAL A 50 -3.14 1.35 -34.91
C VAL A 50 -2.31 2.58 -34.57
N ASN A 51 -2.10 2.83 -33.29
CA ASN A 51 -1.27 3.94 -32.80
C ASN A 51 -0.05 3.42 -32.00
N HIS A 52 0.75 4.32 -31.42
CA HIS A 52 2.04 3.96 -30.82
C HIS A 52 1.91 3.13 -29.54
N LEU A 53 0.74 3.11 -28.90
CA LEU A 53 0.52 2.29 -27.71
C LEU A 53 0.54 0.79 -28.00
N ILE A 54 0.47 0.36 -29.27
CA ILE A 54 0.67 -1.07 -29.64
C ILE A 54 2.05 -1.60 -29.23
N LEU A 55 3.03 -0.69 -29.08
CA LEU A 55 4.39 -0.99 -28.63
C LEU A 55 4.50 -1.13 -27.10
N SER A 56 3.45 -0.80 -26.36
CA SER A 56 3.41 -0.91 -24.92
C SER A 56 3.23 -2.37 -24.46
N ASP A 57 3.68 -2.65 -23.25
CA ASP A 57 3.39 -3.86 -22.49
C ASP A 57 2.24 -3.66 -21.49
N SER A 58 2.01 -2.43 -21.01
CA SER A 58 0.86 -2.09 -20.15
C SER A 58 -0.48 -2.55 -20.75
N PRO A 59 -1.26 -3.40 -20.04
CA PRO A 59 -2.60 -3.78 -20.45
C PRO A 59 -3.49 -2.55 -20.66
N TYR A 60 -3.41 -1.55 -19.77
CA TYR A 60 -4.18 -0.31 -19.90
C TYR A 60 -3.85 0.45 -21.18
N LEU A 61 -2.57 0.66 -21.49
CA LEU A 61 -2.20 1.39 -22.70
C LEU A 61 -2.59 0.62 -23.97
N LEU A 62 -2.48 -0.71 -23.94
CA LEU A 62 -2.87 -1.58 -25.06
C LEU A 62 -4.37 -1.54 -25.35
N GLN A 63 -5.22 -1.29 -24.35
CA GLN A 63 -6.66 -1.07 -24.56
C GLN A 63 -6.93 0.13 -25.48
N HIS A 64 -6.02 1.12 -25.51
CA HIS A 64 -6.14 2.32 -26.33
C HIS A 64 -5.35 2.25 -27.66
N ALA A 65 -4.66 1.14 -27.94
CA ALA A 65 -3.77 1.00 -29.10
C ALA A 65 -4.49 1.08 -30.46
N HIS A 66 -5.81 0.87 -30.44
CA HIS A 66 -6.66 0.85 -31.63
C HIS A 66 -7.69 1.98 -31.70
N ASN A 67 -7.62 2.94 -30.77
CA ASN A 67 -8.40 4.16 -30.93
C ASN A 67 -7.94 4.96 -32.17
N PRO A 68 -8.85 5.68 -32.85
CA PRO A 68 -8.53 6.57 -33.96
C PRO A 68 -7.66 7.77 -33.55
N ILE A 69 -7.58 8.10 -32.25
CA ILE A 69 -6.59 9.05 -31.73
C ILE A 69 -5.19 8.41 -31.84
N ASN A 70 -4.24 9.16 -32.38
CA ASN A 70 -2.84 8.74 -32.49
C ASN A 70 -2.11 8.94 -31.15
N TRP A 71 -2.38 8.04 -30.21
CA TRP A 71 -1.78 8.05 -28.89
C TRP A 71 -0.29 7.68 -28.91
N TYR A 72 0.44 8.33 -28.01
CA TYR A 72 1.80 7.98 -27.58
C TYR A 72 1.79 7.60 -26.10
N SER A 73 2.74 6.78 -25.68
CA SER A 73 3.07 6.66 -24.26
C SER A 73 3.86 7.89 -23.81
N TRP A 74 3.96 8.12 -22.49
CA TRP A 74 4.83 9.15 -21.95
C TRP A 74 6.30 8.84 -22.28
N SER A 75 6.83 9.53 -23.29
CA SER A 75 8.11 9.21 -23.93
C SER A 75 8.74 10.44 -24.54
N ASP A 76 10.08 10.42 -24.65
CA ASP A 76 10.86 11.48 -25.30
C ASP A 76 10.41 11.75 -26.74
N GLU A 77 10.03 10.68 -27.46
CA GLU A 77 9.49 10.76 -28.83
C GLU A 77 8.26 11.66 -28.92
N ALA A 78 7.29 11.49 -28.01
CA ALA A 78 6.07 12.28 -27.99
C ALA A 78 6.35 13.78 -27.75
N PHE A 79 7.24 14.08 -26.81
CA PHE A 79 7.62 15.47 -26.51
C PHE A 79 8.44 16.12 -27.62
N ASP A 80 9.35 15.37 -28.25
CA ASP A 80 10.15 15.88 -29.36
C ASP A 80 9.28 16.14 -30.59
N LYS A 81 8.28 15.28 -30.83
CA LYS A 81 7.25 15.51 -31.84
C LYS A 81 6.45 16.78 -31.54
N ALA A 82 5.96 16.95 -30.31
CA ALA A 82 5.18 18.14 -29.92
C ALA A 82 5.96 19.44 -30.14
N LYS A 83 7.25 19.46 -29.80
CA LYS A 83 8.14 20.61 -30.05
C LYS A 83 8.36 20.84 -31.54
N SER A 84 8.67 19.80 -32.31
CA SER A 84 8.95 19.92 -33.75
C SER A 84 7.74 20.39 -34.56
N GLU A 85 6.54 19.97 -34.19
CA GLU A 85 5.28 20.35 -34.85
C GLU A 85 4.65 21.63 -34.27
N ASN A 86 5.24 22.20 -33.21
CA ASN A 86 4.69 23.32 -32.44
C ASN A 86 3.22 23.09 -32.04
N LYS A 87 2.93 21.89 -31.52
CA LYS A 87 1.60 21.49 -31.05
C LYS A 87 1.55 21.39 -29.54
N MET A 88 0.37 21.69 -28.99
CA MET A 88 0.06 21.40 -27.58
C MET A 88 0.01 19.88 -27.36
N ILE A 89 0.09 19.47 -26.10
CA ILE A 89 -0.05 18.07 -25.70
C ILE A 89 -1.38 17.90 -24.97
N PHE A 90 -2.12 16.85 -25.30
CA PHE A 90 -3.23 16.36 -24.51
C PHE A 90 -2.76 15.11 -23.74
N LEU A 91 -2.57 15.24 -22.44
CA LEU A 91 -2.17 14.16 -21.55
C LEU A 91 -3.43 13.58 -20.88
N SER A 92 -3.61 12.26 -20.96
CA SER A 92 -4.68 11.54 -20.28
C SER A 92 -4.09 10.42 -19.42
N ILE A 93 -4.39 10.45 -18.12
CA ILE A 93 -3.85 9.53 -17.11
C ILE A 93 -4.98 8.68 -16.53
N GLY A 94 -4.78 7.36 -16.47
CA GLY A 94 -5.73 6.39 -15.92
C GLY A 94 -5.06 5.04 -15.65
N TYR A 95 -5.86 3.98 -15.50
CA TYR A 95 -5.44 2.60 -15.21
C TYR A 95 -6.53 1.61 -15.66
N ALA A 96 -6.18 0.33 -15.77
CA ALA A 96 -6.97 -0.67 -16.50
C ALA A 96 -8.33 -1.02 -15.87
N THR A 97 -8.48 -0.80 -14.57
CA THR A 97 -9.66 -1.17 -13.78
C THR A 97 -10.54 0.03 -13.41
N CYS A 98 -10.26 1.19 -14.03
CA CYS A 98 -10.97 2.45 -13.84
C CYS A 98 -12.22 2.55 -14.72
N HIS A 99 -13.41 2.44 -14.13
CA HIS A 99 -14.69 2.54 -14.84
C HIS A 99 -14.82 3.82 -15.68
N TRP A 100 -14.66 5.00 -15.08
CA TRP A 100 -14.78 6.29 -15.79
C TRP A 100 -13.74 6.48 -16.90
N CYS A 101 -12.62 5.75 -16.83
CA CYS A 101 -11.62 5.75 -17.88
C CYS A 101 -12.12 4.97 -19.12
N HIS A 102 -12.85 3.87 -18.92
CA HIS A 102 -13.51 3.11 -19.98
C HIS A 102 -14.69 3.86 -20.59
N VAL A 103 -15.54 4.47 -19.76
CA VAL A 103 -16.68 5.27 -20.26
C VAL A 103 -16.20 6.41 -21.15
N MET A 104 -15.18 7.16 -20.70
CA MET A 104 -14.60 8.25 -21.51
C MET A 104 -13.91 7.74 -22.79
N GLU A 105 -13.33 6.54 -22.75
CA GLU A 105 -12.72 5.90 -23.92
C GLU A 105 -13.76 5.63 -25.01
N GLU A 106 -14.83 4.92 -24.65
CA GLU A 106 -15.89 4.52 -25.57
C GLU A 106 -16.66 5.74 -26.12
N GLU A 107 -17.02 6.70 -25.26
CA GLU A 107 -17.80 7.87 -25.66
C GLU A 107 -16.99 8.88 -26.48
N SER A 108 -15.69 9.03 -26.19
CA SER A 108 -14.89 10.15 -26.69
C SER A 108 -13.63 9.73 -27.44
N PHE A 109 -12.83 8.80 -26.92
CA PHE A 109 -11.53 8.47 -27.54
C PHE A 109 -11.64 7.53 -28.74
N ASP A 110 -12.69 6.70 -28.80
CA ASP A 110 -13.00 5.86 -29.96
C ASP A 110 -13.89 6.58 -31.00
N ASP A 111 -14.19 7.87 -30.82
CA ASP A 111 -14.99 8.66 -31.76
C ASP A 111 -14.14 9.32 -32.87
N LEU A 112 -14.61 9.25 -34.13
CA LEU A 112 -13.88 9.75 -35.29
C LEU A 112 -13.80 11.28 -35.36
N GLU A 113 -14.80 12.01 -34.88
CA GLU A 113 -14.81 13.47 -34.89
C GLU A 113 -13.83 14.01 -33.84
N VAL A 114 -13.91 13.48 -32.62
CA VAL A 114 -12.96 13.79 -31.55
C VAL A 114 -11.53 13.47 -31.99
N ALA A 115 -11.31 12.30 -32.58
CA ALA A 115 -9.98 11.90 -33.05
C ALA A 115 -9.44 12.80 -34.17
N ALA A 116 -10.27 13.21 -35.12
CA ALA A 116 -9.86 14.13 -36.18
C ALA A 116 -9.43 15.49 -35.61
N LEU A 117 -10.15 16.03 -34.63
CA LEU A 117 -9.79 17.27 -33.95
C LEU A 117 -8.52 17.10 -33.11
N MET A 118 -8.42 16.03 -32.33
CA MET A 118 -7.30 15.74 -31.45
C MET A 118 -6.00 15.60 -32.26
N ASN A 119 -5.98 14.72 -33.27
CA ASN A 119 -4.79 14.45 -34.10
C ASN A 119 -4.32 15.68 -34.89
N LYS A 120 -5.25 16.57 -35.24
CA LYS A 120 -4.95 17.80 -35.98
C LYS A 120 -4.24 18.83 -35.09
N HIS A 121 -4.64 18.95 -33.83
CA HIS A 121 -4.28 20.07 -32.97
C HIS A 121 -3.32 19.73 -31.83
N PHE A 122 -3.27 18.46 -31.41
CA PHE A 122 -2.52 18.00 -30.25
C PHE A 122 -1.60 16.82 -30.57
N ILE A 123 -0.58 16.64 -29.74
CA ILE A 123 0.06 15.33 -29.53
C ILE A 123 -0.61 14.69 -28.32
N ALA A 124 -1.25 13.54 -28.52
CA ALA A 124 -1.99 12.86 -27.47
C ALA A 124 -1.08 11.86 -26.74
N ILE A 125 -0.99 11.98 -25.41
CA ILE A 125 -0.17 11.11 -24.56
C ILE A 125 -1.08 10.39 -23.56
N LYS A 126 -0.96 9.06 -23.48
CA LYS A 126 -1.67 8.22 -22.53
C LYS A 126 -0.71 7.67 -21.47
N VAL A 127 -1.13 7.68 -20.21
CA VAL A 127 -0.31 7.22 -19.07
C VAL A 127 -1.09 6.25 -18.21
N ASP A 128 -0.47 5.11 -17.94
CA ASP A 128 -0.87 4.18 -16.87
C ASP A 128 -0.26 4.67 -15.54
N ARG A 129 -1.11 5.11 -14.62
CA ARG A 129 -0.67 5.62 -13.31
C ARG A 129 -0.03 4.55 -12.43
N GLU A 130 -0.37 3.28 -12.63
CA GLU A 130 0.19 2.19 -11.84
C GLU A 130 1.66 1.95 -12.20
N ILE A 131 2.02 2.24 -13.46
CA ILE A 131 3.38 2.14 -13.99
C ILE A 131 4.15 3.45 -13.76
N GLN A 132 3.49 4.60 -13.93
CA GLN A 132 4.09 5.94 -13.77
C GLN A 132 3.38 6.81 -12.72
N PRO A 133 3.38 6.40 -11.44
CA PRO A 133 2.72 7.14 -10.36
C PRO A 133 3.40 8.49 -10.07
N ASP A 134 4.66 8.68 -10.46
CA ASP A 134 5.36 9.96 -10.35
C ASP A 134 4.83 11.02 -11.34
N VAL A 135 4.46 10.59 -12.56
CA VAL A 135 3.78 11.44 -13.55
C VAL A 135 2.37 11.77 -13.06
N ASP A 136 1.64 10.75 -12.60
CA ASP A 136 0.31 10.90 -12.02
C ASP A 136 0.29 11.89 -10.84
N ALA A 137 1.14 11.68 -9.83
CA ALA A 137 1.24 12.55 -8.66
C ALA A 137 1.60 13.99 -9.03
N THR A 138 2.43 14.18 -10.06
CA THR A 138 2.78 15.52 -10.54
C THR A 138 1.57 16.28 -11.05
N PHE A 139 0.81 15.68 -11.95
CA PHE A 139 -0.33 16.36 -12.54
C PHE A 139 -1.55 16.36 -11.63
N MET A 140 -1.72 15.37 -10.77
CA MET A 140 -2.76 15.37 -9.75
C MET A 140 -2.57 16.52 -8.76
N ASN A 141 -1.33 16.77 -8.32
CA ASN A 141 -1.01 17.93 -7.48
C ASN A 141 -1.30 19.26 -8.19
N ILE A 142 -0.98 19.37 -9.49
CA ILE A 142 -1.31 20.57 -10.28
C ILE A 142 -2.83 20.75 -10.37
N ALA A 143 -3.59 19.67 -10.62
CA ALA A 143 -5.05 19.72 -10.66
C ALA A 143 -5.61 20.21 -9.33
N GLN A 144 -5.22 19.60 -8.22
CA GLN A 144 -5.67 20.01 -6.88
C GLN A 144 -5.32 21.47 -6.56
N LEU A 145 -4.14 21.95 -6.95
CA LEU A 145 -3.73 23.35 -6.72
C LEU A 145 -4.52 24.36 -7.56
N THR A 146 -4.99 23.96 -8.74
CA THR A 146 -5.64 24.87 -9.70
C THR A 146 -7.17 24.81 -9.64
N SER A 147 -7.75 23.64 -9.42
CA SER A 147 -9.20 23.42 -9.37
C SER A 147 -9.75 23.13 -7.96
N GLY A 148 -8.88 22.81 -7.00
CA GLY A 148 -9.28 22.39 -5.64
C GLY A 148 -9.69 20.92 -5.52
N SER A 149 -9.72 20.16 -6.63
CA SER A 149 -10.08 18.74 -6.64
C SER A 149 -9.25 17.96 -7.66
N GLY A 150 -9.30 16.64 -7.58
CA GLY A 150 -8.61 15.73 -8.51
C GLY A 150 -9.29 14.37 -8.54
N GLY A 151 -9.01 13.60 -9.59
CA GLY A 151 -9.59 12.29 -9.80
C GLY A 151 -9.22 11.72 -11.16
N TRP A 152 -9.52 10.44 -11.36
CA TRP A 152 -9.28 9.75 -12.63
C TRP A 152 -10.60 9.51 -13.39
N PRO A 153 -10.62 9.58 -14.73
CA PRO A 153 -9.49 9.89 -15.61
C PRO A 153 -9.02 11.35 -15.42
N LEU A 154 -7.70 11.57 -15.38
CA LEU A 154 -7.11 12.90 -15.27
C LEU A 154 -6.64 13.37 -16.64
N ASN A 155 -7.18 14.49 -17.12
CA ASN A 155 -6.87 15.06 -18.42
C ASN A 155 -6.18 16.42 -18.25
N VAL A 156 -5.05 16.61 -18.94
CA VAL A 156 -4.21 17.80 -18.80
C VAL A 156 -3.81 18.31 -20.17
N PHE A 157 -3.97 19.61 -20.38
CA PHE A 157 -3.46 20.29 -21.55
C PHE A 157 -2.11 20.92 -21.21
N LEU A 158 -1.08 20.51 -21.95
CA LEU A 158 0.28 20.98 -21.78
C LEU A 158 0.75 21.78 -22.99
N THR A 159 1.65 22.71 -22.75
CA THR A 159 2.49 23.28 -23.81
C THR A 159 3.40 22.21 -24.42
N SER A 160 4.01 22.49 -25.56
CA SER A 160 4.92 21.56 -26.25
C SER A 160 6.16 21.19 -25.43
N ASP A 161 6.54 22.00 -24.43
CA ASP A 161 7.60 21.72 -23.45
C ASP A 161 7.12 21.02 -22.17
N GLY A 162 5.84 20.62 -22.09
CA GLY A 162 5.29 19.80 -21.02
C GLY A 162 4.76 20.58 -19.80
N ARG A 163 4.60 21.91 -19.88
CA ARG A 163 4.03 22.70 -18.78
C ARG A 163 2.51 22.72 -18.85
N ALA A 164 1.86 22.38 -17.74
CA ALA A 164 0.41 22.37 -17.65
C ALA A 164 -0.16 23.79 -17.62
N PHE A 165 -1.28 23.98 -18.33
CA PHE A 165 -2.04 25.24 -18.26
C PHE A 165 -3.55 25.04 -18.05
N LEU A 166 -4.05 23.80 -18.19
CA LEU A 166 -5.44 23.43 -17.91
C LEU A 166 -5.49 21.96 -17.49
N THR A 167 -6.29 21.67 -16.46
CA THR A 167 -6.56 20.33 -15.95
C THR A 167 -8.06 20.10 -15.84
N ASP A 168 -8.52 18.89 -16.11
CA ASP A 168 -9.89 18.45 -15.84
C ASP A 168 -9.90 16.94 -15.54
N THR A 169 -10.98 16.45 -14.94
CA THR A 169 -11.17 15.01 -14.70
C THR A 169 -11.92 14.39 -15.87
N TYR A 170 -13.14 13.91 -15.68
CA TYR A 170 -13.99 13.44 -16.76
C TYR A 170 -14.41 14.60 -17.68
N ILE A 171 -14.16 14.47 -18.98
CA ILE A 171 -14.59 15.44 -20.00
C ILE A 171 -15.54 14.76 -20.98
N THR A 172 -16.77 15.26 -21.10
CA THR A 172 -17.73 14.73 -22.07
C THR A 172 -17.28 14.99 -23.51
N LYS A 173 -17.74 14.15 -24.45
CA LYS A 173 -17.51 14.30 -25.89
C LYS A 173 -17.80 15.72 -26.40
N ASP A 174 -18.99 16.24 -26.11
CA ASP A 174 -19.42 17.58 -26.58
C ASP A 174 -18.52 18.69 -26.03
N ARG A 175 -18.04 18.52 -24.79
CA ARG A 175 -17.12 19.48 -24.17
C ARG A 175 -15.74 19.41 -24.82
N LEU A 176 -15.22 18.22 -25.14
CA LEU A 176 -13.97 18.08 -25.90
C LEU A 176 -14.06 18.76 -27.27
N ILE A 177 -15.13 18.48 -28.03
CA ILE A 177 -15.36 19.06 -29.36
C ILE A 177 -15.41 20.59 -29.29
N SER A 178 -16.07 21.16 -28.27
CA SER A 178 -16.18 22.62 -28.13
C SER A 178 -14.92 23.30 -27.60
N VAL A 179 -14.14 22.65 -26.73
CA VAL A 179 -12.94 23.24 -26.10
C VAL A 179 -11.72 23.20 -27.01
N MET A 180 -11.49 22.12 -27.76
CA MET A 180 -10.29 21.96 -28.59
C MET A 180 -10.04 23.12 -29.58
N PRO A 181 -11.06 23.60 -30.35
CA PRO A 181 -10.86 24.75 -31.25
C PRO A 181 -10.55 26.06 -30.51
N GLN A 182 -11.11 26.24 -29.31
CA GLN A 182 -10.86 27.44 -28.50
C GLN A 182 -9.41 27.46 -27.99
N LEU A 183 -8.94 26.33 -27.48
CA LEU A 183 -7.54 26.17 -27.06
C LEU A 183 -6.58 26.37 -28.24
N GLN A 184 -6.93 25.86 -29.43
CA GLN A 184 -6.12 26.07 -30.62
C GLN A 184 -6.05 27.55 -31.01
N HIS A 185 -7.16 28.28 -30.95
CA HIS A 185 -7.18 29.72 -31.20
C HIS A 185 -6.27 30.47 -30.21
N LEU A 186 -6.36 30.13 -28.92
CA LEU A 186 -5.48 30.71 -27.89
C LEU A 186 -4.00 30.40 -28.16
N TRP A 187 -3.68 29.17 -28.56
CA TRP A 187 -2.31 28.77 -28.89
C TRP A 187 -1.72 29.54 -30.07
N GLN A 188 -2.52 29.76 -31.13
CA GLN A 188 -2.06 30.42 -32.36
C GLN A 188 -2.03 31.95 -32.26
N ASN A 189 -3.04 32.55 -31.60
CA ASN A 189 -3.27 34.00 -31.65
C ASN A 189 -2.93 34.70 -30.33
N GLU A 190 -2.91 33.97 -29.21
CA GLU A 190 -2.82 34.54 -27.87
C GLU A 190 -1.85 33.76 -26.97
N THR A 191 -0.73 33.26 -27.52
CA THR A 191 0.24 32.40 -26.82
C THR A 191 0.75 33.00 -25.50
N GLY A 192 0.77 34.33 -25.40
CA GLY A 192 1.12 35.04 -24.16
C GLY A 192 0.17 34.74 -23.00
N ARG A 193 -1.13 34.46 -23.25
CA ARG A 193 -2.08 34.04 -22.20
C ARG A 193 -1.76 32.64 -21.67
N ILE A 194 -1.47 31.69 -22.56
CA ILE A 194 -1.07 30.33 -22.16
C ILE A 194 0.24 30.38 -21.37
N THR A 195 1.21 31.19 -21.83
CA THR A 195 2.47 31.39 -21.11
C THR A 195 2.24 31.93 -19.71
N ALA A 196 1.40 32.97 -19.55
CA ALA A 196 1.06 33.51 -18.24
C ALA A 196 0.39 32.48 -17.31
N LEU A 197 -0.51 31.63 -17.84
CA LEU A 197 -1.11 30.53 -17.08
C LEU A 197 -0.05 29.51 -16.62
N THR A 198 0.85 29.09 -17.52
CA THR A 198 1.93 28.16 -17.15
C THR A 198 2.86 28.75 -16.09
N GLU A 199 3.24 30.03 -16.21
CA GLU A 199 4.09 30.71 -15.23
C GLU A 199 3.41 30.84 -13.88
N GLN A 200 2.10 31.10 -13.86
CA GLN A 200 1.30 31.14 -12.64
C GLN A 200 1.29 29.76 -11.94
N ILE A 201 1.04 28.68 -12.68
CA ILE A 201 1.04 27.32 -12.14
C ILE A 201 2.44 26.94 -11.65
N ASP A 202 3.49 27.19 -12.43
CA ASP A 202 4.88 26.96 -12.04
C ASP A 202 5.23 27.72 -10.76
N GLN A 203 4.76 28.95 -10.61
CA GLN A 203 4.98 29.76 -9.41
C GLN A 203 4.20 29.22 -8.21
N MET A 204 2.96 28.74 -8.39
CA MET A 204 2.20 28.07 -7.33
C MET A 204 2.94 26.83 -6.82
N VAL A 205 3.39 25.96 -7.73
CA VAL A 205 4.12 24.75 -7.38
C VAL A 205 5.44 25.08 -6.68
N LYS A 206 6.24 26.02 -7.21
CA LYS A 206 7.47 26.49 -6.56
C LYS A 206 7.22 27.09 -5.19
N THR A 207 6.10 27.79 -5.00
CA THR A 207 5.73 28.35 -3.69
C THR A 207 5.42 27.24 -2.68
N VAL A 208 4.70 26.20 -3.09
CA VAL A 208 4.44 25.02 -2.24
C VAL A 208 5.73 24.28 -1.91
N GLN A 209 6.58 23.99 -2.91
CA GLN A 209 7.86 23.31 -2.71
C GLN A 209 8.84 24.12 -1.85
N SER A 210 8.97 25.42 -2.09
CA SER A 210 9.83 26.28 -1.26
C SER A 210 9.27 26.43 0.16
N SER A 211 7.96 26.44 0.33
CA SER A 211 7.35 26.38 1.66
C SER A 211 7.68 25.06 2.36
N GLN A 212 7.63 23.93 1.65
CA GLN A 212 8.08 22.62 2.16
C GLN A 212 9.55 22.63 2.59
N ASN A 213 10.44 23.20 1.77
CA ASN A 213 11.88 23.20 2.04
C ASN A 213 12.32 24.25 3.08
N ASN A 214 11.59 25.36 3.23
CA ASN A 214 11.96 26.46 4.14
C ASN A 214 11.27 26.36 5.51
N LEU A 215 10.39 25.40 5.72
CA LEU A 215 9.80 25.18 7.03
C LEU A 215 10.90 24.76 8.01
N ARG A 216 11.01 25.52 9.09
CA ARG A 216 11.95 25.18 10.16
C ARG A 216 11.43 23.94 10.87
N ALA A 217 12.32 22.98 11.08
CA ALA A 217 12.07 21.83 11.94
C ALA A 217 11.47 22.32 13.27
N THR A 218 10.39 21.68 13.69
CA THR A 218 9.72 21.97 14.96
C THR A 218 9.83 20.77 15.87
N ALA A 219 9.95 21.01 17.16
CA ALA A 219 9.90 19.94 18.13
C ALA A 219 8.48 19.35 18.16
N LEU A 220 8.40 18.05 17.95
CA LEU A 220 7.22 17.25 18.23
C LEU A 220 7.37 16.75 19.67
N ASP A 221 6.43 17.13 20.52
CA ASP A 221 6.32 16.68 21.90
C ASP A 221 5.54 15.35 21.95
N GLU A 222 5.54 14.69 23.11
CA GLU A 222 4.82 13.42 23.31
C GLU A 222 3.29 13.57 23.11
N GLU A 223 2.77 14.80 23.18
CA GLU A 223 1.35 15.09 22.94
C GLU A 223 0.94 14.88 21.48
N ILE A 224 1.89 14.81 20.53
CA ILE A 224 1.56 14.67 19.11
C ILE A 224 0.75 13.40 18.81
N PHE A 225 0.97 12.31 19.55
CA PHE A 225 0.25 11.05 19.37
C PHE A 225 -1.24 11.20 19.75
N GLU A 226 -1.51 11.89 20.86
CA GLU A 226 -2.87 12.19 21.31
C GLU A 226 -3.53 13.23 20.39
N GLN A 227 -2.81 14.27 19.97
CA GLN A 227 -3.31 15.27 19.01
C GLN A 227 -3.69 14.61 17.67
N THR A 228 -2.89 13.67 17.19
CA THR A 228 -3.20 12.87 15.99
C THR A 228 -4.46 12.05 16.19
N THR A 229 -4.57 11.37 17.33
CA THR A 229 -5.77 10.59 17.71
C THR A 229 -7.03 11.46 17.71
N GLN A 230 -6.99 12.61 18.39
CA GLN A 230 -8.13 13.53 18.47
C GLN A 230 -8.51 14.12 17.11
N ALA A 231 -7.52 14.44 16.26
CA ALA A 231 -7.77 14.89 14.89
C ALA A 231 -8.51 13.82 14.08
N ILE A 232 -8.11 12.55 14.19
CA ILE A 232 -8.80 11.43 13.53
C ILE A 232 -10.22 11.26 14.08
N LEU A 233 -10.39 11.16 15.40
CA LEU A 233 -11.69 10.96 16.03
C LEU A 233 -12.68 12.09 15.73
N SER A 234 -12.21 13.31 15.49
CA SER A 234 -13.08 14.43 15.10
C SER A 234 -13.76 14.26 13.73
N THR A 235 -13.29 13.33 12.90
CA THR A 235 -13.83 13.00 11.57
C THR A 235 -14.58 11.67 11.54
N PHE A 236 -14.63 10.96 12.67
CA PHE A 236 -15.23 9.65 12.78
C PHE A 236 -16.76 9.74 12.67
N ASP A 237 -17.33 8.93 11.77
CA ASP A 237 -18.78 8.76 11.66
C ASP A 237 -19.24 7.73 12.69
N GLU A 238 -19.79 8.19 13.81
CA GLU A 238 -20.28 7.32 14.89
C GLU A 238 -21.46 6.43 14.50
N ILE A 239 -22.20 6.77 13.43
CA ILE A 239 -23.41 6.06 12.99
C ILE A 239 -23.03 4.95 12.02
N GLN A 240 -22.30 5.28 10.97
CA GLN A 240 -21.99 4.35 9.87
C GLN A 240 -20.54 3.85 9.89
N GLY A 241 -19.71 4.31 10.82
CA GLY A 241 -18.29 4.02 10.81
C GLY A 241 -17.54 4.68 9.65
N GLY A 242 -16.22 4.67 9.71
CA GLY A 242 -15.35 5.35 8.74
C GLY A 242 -15.04 6.78 9.16
N PHE A 243 -14.28 7.46 8.29
CA PHE A 243 -13.82 8.82 8.53
C PHE A 243 -14.19 9.70 7.33
N GLY A 244 -14.89 10.79 7.60
CA GLY A 244 -15.41 11.68 6.57
C GLY A 244 -16.71 11.20 5.91
N GLU A 245 -17.07 11.89 4.83
CA GLU A 245 -18.33 11.73 4.08
C GLU A 245 -18.15 10.90 2.80
N ALA A 246 -19.24 10.66 2.08
CA ALA A 246 -19.26 9.93 0.83
C ALA A 246 -18.56 10.70 -0.31
N PRO A 247 -17.86 10.00 -1.23
CA PRO A 247 -17.61 8.56 -1.24
C PRO A 247 -16.66 8.12 -0.10
N LYS A 248 -16.97 6.99 0.54
CA LYS A 248 -16.21 6.47 1.69
C LYS A 248 -15.08 5.55 1.28
N PHE A 249 -13.87 5.92 1.68
CA PHE A 249 -12.66 5.10 1.54
C PHE A 249 -12.29 4.44 2.88
N PRO A 250 -11.66 3.26 2.87
CA PRO A 250 -11.29 2.51 4.08
C PRO A 250 -10.28 3.20 5.01
N GLN A 251 -9.47 4.13 4.47
CA GLN A 251 -8.48 4.91 5.23
C GLN A 251 -7.56 4.01 6.09
N GLU A 252 -6.90 3.03 5.45
CA GLU A 252 -6.21 1.95 6.15
C GLU A 252 -5.06 2.45 7.04
N SER A 253 -4.29 3.45 6.60
CA SER A 253 -3.20 4.04 7.39
C SER A 253 -3.70 4.63 8.72
N ILE A 254 -4.87 5.29 8.69
CA ILE A 254 -5.54 5.84 9.88
C ILE A 254 -5.97 4.70 10.81
N GLN A 255 -6.56 3.64 10.26
CA GLN A 255 -6.98 2.48 11.05
C GLN A 255 -5.79 1.77 11.71
N LEU A 256 -4.69 1.59 10.98
CA LEU A 256 -3.46 1.00 11.51
C LEU A 256 -2.87 1.86 12.63
N PHE A 257 -2.90 3.19 12.49
CA PHE A 257 -2.47 4.11 13.54
C PHE A 257 -3.38 4.04 14.77
N LEU A 258 -4.71 4.07 14.62
CA LEU A 258 -5.62 3.94 15.76
C LEU A 258 -5.45 2.62 16.50
N ILE A 259 -5.20 1.52 15.79
CA ILE A 259 -4.92 0.21 16.41
C ILE A 259 -3.59 0.24 17.17
N ASP A 260 -2.53 0.85 16.61
CA ASP A 260 -1.25 1.04 17.29
C ASP A 260 -1.42 1.86 18.58
N GLU A 261 -2.12 2.99 18.48
CA GLU A 261 -2.42 3.86 19.61
C GLU A 261 -3.34 3.21 20.64
N GLN A 262 -4.26 2.34 20.23
CA GLN A 262 -5.09 1.58 21.14
C GLN A 262 -4.28 0.51 21.89
N LYS A 263 -3.26 -0.10 21.26
CA LYS A 263 -2.34 -1.03 21.92
C LYS A 263 -1.47 -0.31 22.97
N ARG A 264 -1.09 0.94 22.73
CA ARG A 264 -0.25 1.76 23.62
C ARG A 264 -1.05 2.39 24.75
N ASN A 265 -2.07 3.14 24.40
CA ASN A 265 -2.87 3.99 25.29
C ASN A 265 -4.36 3.66 25.13
N PRO A 266 -4.88 2.55 25.69
CA PRO A 266 -6.25 2.12 25.44
C PRO A 266 -7.30 3.16 25.84
N SER A 267 -8.25 3.46 24.95
CA SER A 267 -9.45 4.26 25.28
C SER A 267 -10.71 3.64 24.69
N LYS A 268 -11.87 3.98 25.26
CA LYS A 268 -13.17 3.50 24.74
C LYS A 268 -13.47 4.10 23.38
N ASP A 269 -13.13 5.37 23.17
CA ASP A 269 -13.44 6.11 21.94
C ASP A 269 -12.65 5.55 20.75
N LYS A 270 -11.34 5.31 20.93
CA LYS A 270 -10.50 4.64 19.92
C LYS A 270 -11.02 3.24 19.59
N LEU A 271 -11.32 2.44 20.61
CA LEU A 271 -11.87 1.10 20.39
C LEU A 271 -13.18 1.14 19.62
N THR A 272 -14.09 2.06 19.98
CA THR A 272 -15.37 2.26 19.30
C THR A 272 -15.17 2.66 17.84
N ALA A 273 -14.28 3.63 17.56
CA ALA A 273 -13.97 4.05 16.20
C ALA A 273 -13.45 2.90 15.34
N ILE A 274 -12.53 2.10 15.88
CA ILE A 274 -12.00 0.90 15.21
C ILE A 274 -13.13 -0.09 14.96
N THR A 275 -13.84 -0.54 16.01
CA THR A 275 -14.79 -1.65 15.87
C THR A 275 -16.00 -1.27 15.04
N THR A 276 -16.57 -0.08 15.23
CA THR A 276 -17.74 0.39 14.45
C THR A 276 -17.38 0.49 12.97
N THR A 277 -16.20 1.02 12.63
CA THR A 277 -15.76 1.11 11.23
C THR A 277 -15.55 -0.27 10.61
N LEU A 278 -14.86 -1.19 11.30
CA LEU A 278 -14.62 -2.53 10.76
C LEU A 278 -15.90 -3.36 10.65
N ASP A 279 -16.83 -3.20 11.59
CA ASP A 279 -18.12 -3.88 11.56
C ASP A 279 -19.01 -3.33 10.43
N ALA A 280 -19.02 -2.01 10.22
CA ALA A 280 -19.77 -1.38 9.13
C ALA A 280 -19.22 -1.77 7.75
N MET A 281 -17.90 -1.71 7.56
CA MET A 281 -17.25 -2.17 6.31
C MET A 281 -17.55 -3.64 6.02
N ALA A 282 -17.54 -4.50 7.03
CA ALA A 282 -17.86 -5.92 6.86
C ALA A 282 -19.36 -6.16 6.58
N THR A 283 -20.25 -5.34 7.15
CA THR A 283 -21.72 -5.44 6.98
C THR A 283 -22.18 -4.92 5.62
N GLY A 284 -21.51 -3.89 5.10
CA GLY A 284 -21.83 -3.27 3.82
C GLY A 284 -21.53 -4.13 2.60
N GLY A 285 -21.93 -3.64 1.41
CA GLY A 285 -21.56 -4.25 0.13
C GLY A 285 -20.10 -4.01 -0.26
N PHE A 286 -19.38 -3.16 0.48
CA PHE A 286 -17.94 -2.93 0.33
C PHE A 286 -17.08 -4.19 0.53
N TYR A 287 -17.47 -5.07 1.45
CA TYR A 287 -16.83 -6.38 1.63
C TYR A 287 -17.58 -7.45 0.83
N ASP A 288 -16.88 -8.14 -0.07
CA ASP A 288 -17.49 -9.23 -0.86
C ASP A 288 -17.60 -10.50 0.00
N VAL A 289 -18.76 -10.68 0.63
CA VAL A 289 -19.04 -11.84 1.50
C VAL A 289 -18.96 -13.18 0.75
N ILE A 290 -19.17 -13.18 -0.56
CA ILE A 290 -19.21 -14.41 -1.37
C ILE A 290 -17.81 -14.83 -1.83
N GLY A 291 -16.99 -13.89 -2.29
CA GLY A 291 -15.63 -14.17 -2.78
C GLY A 291 -14.52 -13.90 -1.80
N GLY A 292 -14.79 -13.18 -0.72
CA GLY A 292 -13.77 -12.53 0.09
C GLY A 292 -13.20 -11.28 -0.59
N GLY A 293 -12.35 -10.59 0.16
CA GLY A 293 -11.74 -9.34 -0.29
C GLY A 293 -12.68 -8.15 -0.25
N PHE A 294 -12.09 -6.97 -0.45
CA PHE A 294 -12.76 -5.68 -0.38
C PHE A 294 -12.76 -5.01 -1.74
N HIS A 295 -13.84 -4.30 -2.02
CA HIS A 295 -13.89 -3.34 -3.11
C HIS A 295 -13.03 -2.11 -2.79
N ARG A 296 -12.85 -1.18 -3.74
CA ARG A 296 -11.93 -0.05 -3.56
C ARG A 296 -12.48 1.03 -2.62
N TYR A 297 -13.76 1.36 -2.77
CA TYR A 297 -14.47 2.31 -1.92
C TYR A 297 -15.99 2.10 -2.02
N SER A 298 -16.75 2.80 -1.17
CA SER A 298 -18.22 2.86 -1.22
C SER A 298 -18.67 4.22 -1.74
N VAL A 299 -19.63 4.26 -2.68
CA VAL A 299 -20.17 5.53 -3.19
C VAL A 299 -21.09 6.23 -2.19
N ASP A 300 -21.65 5.48 -1.23
CA ASP A 300 -22.49 6.01 -0.16
C ASP A 300 -21.84 5.93 1.23
N ASN A 301 -22.45 6.63 2.19
CA ASN A 301 -21.99 6.73 3.57
C ASN A 301 -22.18 5.46 4.41
N ALA A 302 -23.06 4.54 4.01
CA ALA A 302 -23.41 3.35 4.78
C ALA A 302 -22.64 2.08 4.32
N TRP A 303 -21.60 2.24 3.49
CA TRP A 303 -20.78 1.15 2.94
C TRP A 303 -21.56 0.19 2.04
N MET A 304 -22.72 0.61 1.54
CA MET A 304 -23.72 -0.26 0.91
C MET A 304 -23.38 -0.59 -0.54
N ILE A 305 -23.00 0.42 -1.30
CA ILE A 305 -22.86 0.41 -2.75
C ILE A 305 -21.36 0.51 -3.03
N PRO A 306 -20.69 -0.60 -3.35
CA PRO A 306 -19.28 -0.57 -3.70
C PRO A 306 -19.08 0.08 -5.07
N HIS A 307 -17.91 0.70 -5.26
CA HIS A 307 -17.27 0.76 -6.57
C HIS A 307 -16.52 -0.57 -6.76
N PHE A 308 -16.97 -1.43 -7.68
CA PHE A 308 -16.73 -2.89 -7.62
C PHE A 308 -15.30 -3.36 -7.88
N GLU A 309 -14.43 -2.44 -8.26
CA GLU A 309 -12.99 -2.67 -8.39
C GLU A 309 -12.38 -3.24 -7.10
N LYS A 310 -11.42 -4.17 -7.23
CA LYS A 310 -10.63 -4.68 -6.10
C LYS A 310 -9.15 -4.53 -6.37
N MET A 311 -8.48 -3.71 -5.55
CA MET A 311 -7.04 -3.47 -5.65
C MET A 311 -6.25 -4.35 -4.69
N LEU A 312 -5.10 -4.86 -5.13
CA LEU A 312 -4.18 -5.64 -4.29
C LEU A 312 -3.76 -4.87 -3.03
N TYR A 313 -3.49 -3.57 -3.16
CA TYR A 313 -3.07 -2.75 -2.03
C TYR A 313 -4.18 -2.59 -0.97
N ASN A 314 -5.46 -2.57 -1.36
CA ASN A 314 -6.57 -2.58 -0.40
C ASN A 314 -6.61 -3.94 0.31
N GLN A 315 -6.45 -5.05 -0.42
CA GLN A 315 -6.45 -6.39 0.19
C GLN A 315 -5.30 -6.56 1.18
N ALA A 316 -4.10 -6.11 0.80
CA ALA A 316 -2.92 -6.13 1.63
C ALA A 316 -3.17 -5.34 2.93
N GLN A 317 -3.57 -4.08 2.84
CA GLN A 317 -3.72 -3.23 4.02
C GLN A 317 -4.92 -3.63 4.89
N LEU A 318 -6.08 -3.95 4.31
CA LEU A 318 -7.27 -4.33 5.08
C LEU A 318 -7.10 -5.68 5.76
N SER A 319 -6.47 -6.68 5.12
CA SER A 319 -6.16 -7.94 5.82
C SER A 319 -5.24 -7.74 7.03
N LEU A 320 -4.29 -6.80 6.95
CA LEU A 320 -3.46 -6.39 8.09
C LEU A 320 -4.29 -5.68 9.18
N VAL A 321 -5.15 -4.74 8.80
CA VAL A 321 -6.05 -4.02 9.72
C VAL A 321 -6.92 -5.03 10.50
N TYR A 322 -7.62 -5.93 9.82
CA TYR A 322 -8.47 -6.94 10.46
C TYR A 322 -7.66 -7.96 11.28
N THR A 323 -6.44 -8.31 10.86
CA THR A 323 -5.53 -9.15 11.65
C THR A 323 -5.15 -8.48 12.97
N ARG A 324 -4.73 -7.22 12.94
CA ARG A 324 -4.35 -6.47 14.14
C ARG A 324 -5.55 -6.14 15.02
N ALA A 325 -6.72 -5.90 14.42
CA ALA A 325 -7.97 -5.75 15.17
C ALA A 325 -8.40 -7.05 15.85
N TYR A 326 -8.19 -8.22 15.23
CA TYR A 326 -8.37 -9.51 15.90
C TYR A 326 -7.41 -9.67 17.08
N GLN A 327 -6.13 -9.34 16.94
CA GLN A 327 -5.19 -9.37 18.07
C GLN A 327 -5.67 -8.47 19.22
N LEU A 328 -6.23 -7.31 18.90
CA LEU A 328 -6.73 -6.33 19.86
C LEU A 328 -8.02 -6.76 20.58
N THR A 329 -8.95 -7.41 19.87
CA THR A 329 -10.33 -7.64 20.36
C THR A 329 -10.69 -9.12 20.58
N GLN A 330 -9.95 -10.02 19.95
CA GLN A 330 -10.25 -11.45 19.81
C GLN A 330 -11.62 -11.74 19.15
N LYS A 331 -12.24 -10.76 18.47
CA LYS A 331 -13.53 -10.95 17.78
C LYS A 331 -13.37 -11.93 16.61
N PRO A 332 -14.00 -13.13 16.64
CA PRO A 332 -13.80 -14.16 15.60
C PRO A 332 -14.12 -13.70 14.18
N LEU A 333 -15.05 -12.75 14.05
CA LEU A 333 -15.37 -12.10 12.78
C LEU A 333 -14.13 -11.48 12.13
N TYR A 334 -13.29 -10.75 12.87
CA TYR A 334 -12.14 -10.07 12.27
C TYR A 334 -11.09 -11.04 11.75
N LYS A 335 -10.85 -12.15 12.47
CA LYS A 335 -10.02 -13.24 11.96
C LYS A 335 -10.61 -13.82 10.68
N ARG A 336 -11.91 -14.10 10.66
CA ARG A 336 -12.61 -14.64 9.48
C ARG A 336 -12.45 -13.72 8.27
N ILE A 337 -12.70 -12.42 8.43
CA ILE A 337 -12.60 -11.44 7.33
C ILE A 337 -11.16 -11.37 6.81
N ALA A 338 -10.16 -11.29 7.71
CA ALA A 338 -8.75 -11.31 7.31
C ALA A 338 -8.37 -12.59 6.54
N GLU A 339 -8.80 -13.76 7.01
CA GLU A 339 -8.55 -15.04 6.33
C GLU A 339 -9.25 -15.11 4.97
N GLN A 340 -10.51 -14.66 4.87
CA GLN A 340 -11.24 -14.63 3.60
C GLN A 340 -10.59 -13.67 2.58
N THR A 341 -10.11 -12.50 3.02
CA THR A 341 -9.38 -11.57 2.16
C THR A 341 -8.05 -12.14 1.67
N LEU A 342 -7.25 -12.76 2.54
CA LEU A 342 -5.99 -13.40 2.11
C LEU A 342 -6.24 -14.61 1.20
N ASN A 343 -7.29 -15.38 1.45
CA ASN A 343 -7.67 -16.51 0.59
C ASN A 343 -8.20 -16.05 -0.77
N TYR A 344 -8.91 -14.93 -0.84
CA TYR A 344 -9.28 -14.29 -2.11
C TYR A 344 -8.03 -13.97 -2.93
N VAL A 345 -7.04 -13.30 -2.32
CA VAL A 345 -5.79 -12.95 -3.00
C VAL A 345 -5.02 -14.20 -3.47
N LEU A 346 -4.97 -15.26 -2.66
CA LEU A 346 -4.38 -16.55 -3.05
C LEU A 346 -5.11 -17.24 -4.21
N ALA A 347 -6.45 -17.15 -4.24
CA ALA A 347 -7.26 -17.86 -5.22
C ALA A 347 -7.37 -17.12 -6.56
N GLU A 348 -7.47 -15.79 -6.52
CA GLU A 348 -7.87 -14.97 -7.68
C GLU A 348 -6.72 -14.10 -8.22
N LEU A 349 -5.76 -13.71 -7.37
CA LEU A 349 -4.70 -12.76 -7.75
C LEU A 349 -3.31 -13.38 -7.77
N GLN A 350 -3.13 -14.60 -7.28
CA GLN A 350 -1.81 -15.22 -7.27
C GLN A 350 -1.39 -15.64 -8.69
N ASP A 351 -0.24 -15.16 -9.14
CA ASP A 351 0.36 -15.62 -10.38
C ASP A 351 0.99 -17.01 -10.20
N GLN A 352 1.27 -17.68 -11.32
CA GLN A 352 1.90 -19.01 -11.33
C GLN A 352 3.36 -19.04 -10.84
N HIS A 353 3.97 -17.89 -10.54
CA HIS A 353 5.37 -17.71 -10.14
C HIS A 353 5.55 -17.32 -8.66
N GLY A 354 4.46 -17.02 -7.96
CA GLY A 354 4.44 -16.63 -6.56
C GLY A 354 4.30 -15.13 -6.32
N GLY A 355 4.16 -14.31 -7.35
CA GLY A 355 3.71 -12.92 -7.24
C GLY A 355 2.19 -12.81 -7.25
N PHE A 356 1.69 -11.59 -7.10
CA PHE A 356 0.27 -11.27 -7.13
C PHE A 356 -0.02 -10.13 -8.11
N THR A 357 -1.08 -10.29 -8.89
CA THR A 357 -1.57 -9.35 -9.89
C THR A 357 -2.22 -8.12 -9.22
N SER A 358 -2.28 -7.00 -9.93
CA SER A 358 -2.51 -5.69 -9.33
C SER A 358 -3.97 -5.46 -8.92
N ALA A 359 -4.93 -5.90 -9.73
CA ALA A 359 -6.34 -5.63 -9.50
C ALA A 359 -7.30 -6.55 -10.28
N THR A 360 -8.56 -6.55 -9.87
CA THR A 360 -9.70 -6.96 -10.72
C THR A 360 -10.58 -5.75 -11.02
N ASP A 361 -11.03 -5.65 -12.27
CA ASP A 361 -11.89 -4.59 -12.80
C ASP A 361 -13.23 -4.48 -12.04
N ALA A 362 -13.83 -3.30 -12.12
CA ALA A 362 -15.20 -3.05 -11.65
C ALA A 362 -16.24 -3.59 -12.65
N ASP A 363 -15.90 -3.57 -13.94
CA ASP A 363 -16.79 -3.92 -15.04
C ASP A 363 -16.75 -5.42 -15.36
N SER A 364 -17.93 -5.96 -15.68
CA SER A 364 -18.08 -7.29 -16.27
C SER A 364 -19.18 -7.23 -17.31
N GLU A 365 -18.94 -7.78 -18.51
CA GLU A 365 -19.87 -7.68 -19.64
C GLU A 365 -20.19 -6.23 -20.07
N GLY A 366 -19.27 -5.29 -19.79
CA GLY A 366 -19.42 -3.86 -20.12
C GLY A 366 -20.25 -3.06 -19.12
N GLU A 367 -20.71 -3.68 -18.02
CA GLU A 367 -21.46 -3.02 -16.96
C GLU A 367 -20.79 -3.22 -15.60
N GLU A 368 -20.76 -2.17 -14.79
CA GLU A 368 -20.19 -2.22 -13.44
C GLU A 368 -21.02 -3.16 -12.53
N GLY A 369 -20.37 -4.07 -11.82
CA GLY A 369 -21.01 -4.84 -10.74
C GLY A 369 -21.84 -6.06 -11.16
N THR A 370 -22.10 -6.28 -12.46
CA THR A 370 -22.94 -7.39 -12.97
C THR A 370 -22.52 -8.76 -12.47
N PHE A 371 -21.21 -9.00 -12.32
CA PHE A 371 -20.67 -10.24 -11.76
C PHE A 371 -21.10 -10.48 -10.30
N PHE A 372 -21.24 -9.42 -9.52
CA PHE A 372 -21.39 -9.45 -8.06
C PHE A 372 -22.84 -9.44 -7.56
N VAL A 373 -23.78 -8.92 -8.36
CA VAL A 373 -25.18 -8.73 -7.94
C VAL A 373 -26.07 -9.94 -8.22
N TRP A 374 -27.08 -10.16 -7.36
CA TRP A 374 -27.98 -11.33 -7.40
C TRP A 374 -29.44 -10.96 -7.17
N SER A 375 -30.34 -11.49 -8.00
CA SER A 375 -31.77 -11.48 -7.71
C SER A 375 -32.16 -12.62 -6.76
N ALA A 376 -33.26 -12.44 -6.04
CA ALA A 376 -33.82 -13.49 -5.17
C ALA A 376 -34.22 -14.76 -5.97
N ASN A 377 -34.57 -14.62 -7.25
CA ASN A 377 -34.92 -15.74 -8.10
C ASN A 377 -33.71 -16.56 -8.53
N GLU A 378 -32.58 -15.91 -8.86
CA GLU A 378 -31.31 -16.61 -9.11
C GLU A 378 -30.84 -17.37 -7.88
N LEU A 379 -30.94 -16.77 -6.69
CA LEU A 379 -30.60 -17.47 -5.46
C LEU A 379 -31.49 -18.70 -5.21
N LYS A 380 -32.80 -18.62 -5.50
CA LYS A 380 -33.71 -19.77 -5.38
C LYS A 380 -33.41 -20.90 -6.37
N SER A 381 -32.87 -20.58 -7.55
CA SER A 381 -32.58 -21.60 -8.56
C SER A 381 -31.32 -22.40 -8.25
N ILE A 382 -30.36 -21.81 -7.53
CA ILE A 382 -29.09 -22.46 -7.16
C ILE A 382 -29.09 -23.06 -5.75
N LEU A 383 -29.98 -22.60 -4.85
CA LEU A 383 -30.07 -23.06 -3.46
C LEU A 383 -31.24 -24.01 -3.25
N THR A 384 -31.06 -25.01 -2.37
CA THR A 384 -32.20 -25.78 -1.86
C THR A 384 -33.14 -24.88 -1.05
N THR A 385 -34.43 -25.24 -0.93
CA THR A 385 -35.41 -24.48 -0.12
C THR A 385 -34.92 -24.19 1.30
N LYS A 386 -34.24 -25.17 1.92
CA LYS A 386 -33.67 -25.01 3.27
C LYS A 386 -32.49 -24.03 3.29
N GLN A 387 -31.60 -24.08 2.30
CA GLN A 387 -30.49 -23.12 2.17
C GLN A 387 -31.00 -21.71 1.88
N PHE A 388 -31.98 -21.58 0.99
CA PHE A 388 -32.60 -20.29 0.67
C PHE A 388 -33.32 -19.68 1.88
N GLN A 389 -33.94 -20.48 2.76
CA GLN A 389 -34.50 -19.97 4.01
C GLN A 389 -33.43 -19.47 4.99
N LEU A 390 -32.22 -20.06 4.94
CA LEU A 390 -31.10 -19.65 5.80
C LEU A 390 -30.42 -18.37 5.32
N THR A 391 -30.55 -17.97 4.04
CA THR A 391 -29.92 -16.73 3.56
C THR A 391 -30.44 -15.52 4.34
N SER A 392 -31.76 -15.43 4.57
CA SER A 392 -32.38 -14.34 5.35
C SER A 392 -31.96 -14.28 6.83
N LYS A 393 -31.29 -15.32 7.35
CA LYS A 393 -30.71 -15.29 8.70
C LYS A 393 -29.43 -14.44 8.73
N TRP A 394 -28.62 -14.49 7.68
CA TRP A 394 -27.27 -13.92 7.70
C TRP A 394 -27.09 -12.78 6.71
N PHE A 395 -27.83 -12.77 5.61
CA PHE A 395 -27.66 -11.83 4.51
C PHE A 395 -28.89 -10.94 4.35
N ASP A 396 -28.64 -9.69 3.98
CA ASP A 396 -29.70 -8.82 3.52
C ASP A 396 -30.07 -9.13 2.06
N LEU A 397 -31.33 -9.47 1.84
CA LEU A 397 -31.94 -9.72 0.54
C LEU A 397 -33.19 -8.83 0.37
N SER A 398 -33.15 -7.62 0.92
CA SER A 398 -34.25 -6.67 0.85
C SER A 398 -34.69 -6.40 -0.59
N LYS A 399 -35.98 -6.07 -0.76
CA LYS A 399 -36.61 -5.89 -2.09
C LYS A 399 -36.38 -4.51 -2.69
N HIS A 400 -35.83 -3.58 -1.92
CA HIS A 400 -35.51 -2.23 -2.38
C HIS A 400 -34.00 -2.16 -2.53
N THR A 401 -33.54 -2.08 -3.76
CA THR A 401 -32.13 -2.16 -4.12
C THR A 401 -31.78 -0.97 -5.00
N GLU A 402 -30.51 -0.60 -4.99
CA GLU A 402 -29.94 0.41 -5.88
C GLU A 402 -29.66 -0.15 -7.29
N PHE A 403 -29.82 -1.48 -7.48
CA PHE A 403 -29.52 -2.23 -8.70
C PHE A 403 -30.79 -2.91 -9.25
N GLU A 404 -31.88 -2.14 -9.35
CA GLU A 404 -33.20 -2.62 -9.77
C GLU A 404 -33.72 -3.80 -8.91
N ASP A 405 -33.80 -5.01 -9.48
CA ASP A 405 -34.27 -6.25 -8.83
C ASP A 405 -33.11 -7.12 -8.27
N LYS A 406 -31.87 -6.62 -8.27
CA LYS A 406 -30.66 -7.36 -7.85
C LYS A 406 -29.99 -6.74 -6.62
N ASN A 407 -29.31 -7.57 -5.82
CA ASN A 407 -28.64 -7.15 -4.58
C ASN A 407 -27.16 -7.53 -4.60
N VAL A 408 -26.32 -6.67 -4.03
CA VAL A 408 -25.02 -7.11 -3.49
C VAL A 408 -25.30 -7.93 -2.23
N ILE A 409 -24.82 -9.18 -2.20
CA ILE A 409 -25.01 -10.03 -1.02
C ILE A 409 -24.08 -9.54 0.09
N ARG A 410 -24.68 -9.03 1.15
CA ARG A 410 -24.01 -8.45 2.31
C ARG A 410 -24.60 -8.99 3.60
N PHE A 411 -23.91 -8.86 4.72
CA PHE A 411 -24.47 -9.32 6.00
C PHE A 411 -25.69 -8.47 6.40
N TYR A 412 -26.67 -9.08 7.04
CA TYR A 412 -27.79 -8.35 7.64
C TYR A 412 -27.32 -7.51 8.84
N ASP A 413 -26.59 -8.16 9.76
CA ASP A 413 -25.93 -7.53 10.90
C ASP A 413 -24.81 -8.45 11.40
N VAL A 414 -23.56 -7.99 11.26
CA VAL A 414 -22.40 -8.78 11.69
C VAL A 414 -22.33 -9.01 13.20
N ASN A 415 -22.99 -8.17 14.01
CA ASN A 415 -22.99 -8.30 15.46
C ASN A 415 -23.91 -9.42 15.95
N GLN A 416 -24.81 -9.91 15.10
CA GLN A 416 -25.67 -11.06 15.40
C GLN A 416 -25.02 -12.40 15.03
N LEU A 417 -23.91 -12.39 14.27
CA LEU A 417 -23.23 -13.59 13.84
C LEU A 417 -22.52 -14.29 14.99
N GLN A 418 -22.75 -15.59 15.14
CA GLN A 418 -22.03 -16.42 16.11
C GLN A 418 -20.99 -17.29 15.41
N PRO A 419 -19.85 -17.62 16.06
CA PRO A 419 -18.86 -18.53 15.48
C PRO A 419 -19.42 -19.89 15.07
N SER A 420 -20.48 -20.36 15.76
CA SER A 420 -21.21 -21.58 15.41
C SER A 420 -21.93 -21.52 14.06
N ASP A 421 -22.24 -20.31 13.56
CA ASP A 421 -22.89 -20.13 12.26
C ASP A 421 -21.92 -20.31 11.08
N TYR A 422 -20.63 -20.07 11.29
CA TYR A 422 -19.63 -19.92 10.22
C TYR A 422 -19.58 -21.15 9.31
N LYS A 423 -19.56 -22.37 9.87
CA LYS A 423 -19.52 -23.59 9.07
C LYS A 423 -20.71 -23.75 8.12
N ALA A 424 -21.91 -23.44 8.59
CA ALA A 424 -23.12 -23.56 7.79
C ALA A 424 -23.19 -22.43 6.74
N MET A 425 -22.73 -21.23 7.12
CA MET A 425 -22.60 -20.08 6.23
C MET A 425 -21.56 -20.31 5.13
N ASP A 426 -20.41 -20.92 5.43
CA ASP A 426 -19.37 -21.26 4.45
C ASP A 426 -19.88 -22.24 3.39
N SER A 427 -20.69 -23.23 3.80
CA SER A 427 -21.32 -24.14 2.84
C SER A 427 -22.29 -23.43 1.90
N LEU A 428 -23.00 -22.42 2.40
CA LEU A 428 -23.92 -21.60 1.61
C LEU A 428 -23.15 -20.68 0.66
N ILE A 429 -22.16 -19.95 1.18
CA ILE A 429 -21.26 -19.07 0.42
C ILE A 429 -20.58 -19.85 -0.70
N SER A 430 -20.03 -21.03 -0.42
CA SER A 430 -19.38 -21.88 -1.43
C SER A 430 -20.33 -22.28 -2.57
N THR A 431 -21.61 -22.52 -2.27
CA THR A 431 -22.62 -22.82 -3.30
C THR A 431 -22.87 -21.61 -4.20
N ILE A 432 -23.00 -20.42 -3.60
CA ILE A 432 -23.23 -19.17 -4.34
C ILE A 432 -21.98 -18.80 -5.15
N TYR A 433 -20.79 -18.91 -4.56
CA TYR A 433 -19.52 -18.64 -5.23
C TYR A 433 -19.31 -19.57 -6.44
N LYS A 434 -19.62 -20.87 -6.31
CA LYS A 434 -19.55 -21.80 -7.45
C LYS A 434 -20.50 -21.42 -8.59
N ALA A 435 -21.68 -20.88 -8.28
CA ALA A 435 -22.59 -20.37 -9.29
C ALA A 435 -22.05 -19.05 -9.89
N ARG A 436 -21.48 -18.16 -9.07
CA ARG A 436 -20.85 -16.91 -9.51
C ARG A 436 -19.70 -17.17 -10.48
N SER A 437 -18.89 -18.18 -10.22
CA SER A 437 -17.72 -18.53 -11.05
C SER A 437 -18.09 -19.07 -12.45
N GLN A 438 -19.38 -19.25 -12.75
CA GLN A 438 -19.87 -19.58 -14.10
C GLN A 438 -20.28 -18.33 -14.90
N ARG A 439 -20.32 -17.15 -14.26
CA ARG A 439 -20.52 -15.87 -14.93
C ARG A 439 -19.21 -15.43 -15.58
N ILE A 440 -19.29 -14.49 -16.53
CA ILE A 440 -18.10 -13.83 -17.07
C ILE A 440 -17.47 -13.03 -15.91
N PRO A 441 -16.19 -13.27 -15.56
CA PRO A 441 -15.55 -12.54 -14.48
C PRO A 441 -15.09 -11.15 -14.95
N PRO A 442 -14.92 -10.19 -14.02
CA PRO A 442 -14.22 -8.95 -14.32
C PRO A 442 -12.80 -9.23 -14.80
N LEU A 443 -12.27 -8.35 -15.66
CA LEU A 443 -10.91 -8.49 -16.16
C LEU A 443 -9.91 -8.39 -15.01
N THR A 444 -8.93 -9.29 -14.98
CA THR A 444 -7.81 -9.21 -14.04
C THR A 444 -6.67 -8.47 -14.69
N ASP A 445 -6.17 -7.43 -14.02
CA ASP A 445 -4.99 -6.70 -14.42
C ASP A 445 -3.76 -7.48 -13.96
N ASP A 446 -3.11 -8.17 -14.91
CA ASP A 446 -2.05 -9.16 -14.67
C ASP A 446 -0.69 -8.56 -14.29
N LYS A 447 -0.59 -7.23 -14.18
CA LYS A 447 0.62 -6.55 -13.72
C LYS A 447 0.98 -6.98 -12.31
N VAL A 448 2.21 -7.46 -12.12
CA VAL A 448 2.79 -7.64 -10.78
C VAL A 448 3.56 -6.38 -10.41
N LEU A 449 3.00 -5.61 -9.48
CA LEU A 449 3.60 -4.38 -8.94
C LEU A 449 4.38 -4.67 -7.66
N LEU A 450 5.66 -4.32 -7.65
CA LEU A 450 6.57 -4.62 -6.54
C LEU A 450 6.11 -3.99 -5.22
N SER A 451 5.76 -2.70 -5.22
CA SER A 451 5.29 -1.99 -4.03
C SER A 451 4.04 -2.63 -3.40
N TRP A 452 3.06 -3.06 -4.20
CA TRP A 452 1.80 -3.62 -3.69
C TRP A 452 1.99 -5.04 -3.15
N ASN A 453 2.82 -5.83 -3.83
CA ASN A 453 3.22 -7.16 -3.34
C ASN A 453 4.03 -7.06 -2.04
N ALA A 454 4.88 -6.03 -1.89
CA ALA A 454 5.62 -5.78 -0.66
C ALA A 454 4.69 -5.50 0.55
N LEU A 455 3.61 -4.75 0.36
CA LEU A 455 2.59 -4.55 1.39
C LEU A 455 1.92 -5.88 1.78
N LEU A 456 1.59 -6.71 0.79
CA LEU A 456 0.92 -7.99 1.01
C LEU A 456 1.79 -9.00 1.77
N ILE A 457 3.11 -9.03 1.51
CA ILE A 457 4.06 -9.87 2.26
C ILE A 457 3.91 -9.63 3.76
N HIS A 458 3.83 -8.35 4.19
CA HIS A 458 3.68 -8.01 5.60
C HIS A 458 2.39 -8.57 6.20
N SER A 459 1.29 -8.50 5.46
CA SER A 459 -0.02 -9.03 5.89
C SER A 459 -0.01 -10.54 6.05
N PHE A 460 0.59 -11.29 5.12
CA PHE A 460 0.74 -12.74 5.26
C PHE A 460 1.58 -13.14 6.47
N LEU A 461 2.67 -12.41 6.73
CA LEU A 461 3.54 -12.70 7.88
C LEU A 461 2.81 -12.46 9.20
N GLU A 462 2.16 -11.31 9.36
CA GLU A 462 1.41 -11.00 10.58
C GLU A 462 0.20 -11.91 10.78
N ALA A 463 -0.58 -12.19 9.73
CA ALA A 463 -1.71 -13.12 9.80
C ALA A 463 -1.26 -14.55 10.11
N GLY A 464 -0.16 -14.99 9.48
CA GLY A 464 0.43 -16.30 9.74
C GLY A 464 0.83 -16.48 11.20
N GLN A 465 1.39 -15.43 11.82
CA GLN A 465 1.69 -15.44 13.24
C GLN A 465 0.41 -15.37 14.10
N ALA A 466 -0.48 -14.40 13.84
CA ALA A 466 -1.67 -14.16 14.65
C ALA A 466 -2.65 -15.34 14.65
N PHE A 467 -2.75 -16.06 13.53
CA PHE A 467 -3.68 -17.18 13.35
C PHE A 467 -3.03 -18.55 13.53
N ASN A 468 -1.72 -18.60 13.81
CA ASN A 468 -0.92 -19.82 13.82
C ASN A 468 -1.03 -20.60 12.48
N ASN A 469 -0.98 -19.88 11.36
CA ASN A 469 -1.10 -20.44 10.02
C ASN A 469 0.29 -20.49 9.33
N PRO A 470 0.98 -21.64 9.32
CA PRO A 470 2.30 -21.76 8.70
C PRO A 470 2.28 -21.60 7.18
N HIS A 471 1.13 -21.82 6.52
CA HIS A 471 1.02 -21.61 5.08
C HIS A 471 1.17 -20.12 4.74
N TYR A 472 0.51 -19.23 5.46
CA TYR A 472 0.65 -17.78 5.25
C TYR A 472 2.09 -17.30 5.47
N LEU A 473 2.75 -17.78 6.53
CA LEU A 473 4.17 -17.49 6.75
C LEU A 473 5.03 -17.91 5.56
N LYS A 474 4.82 -19.13 5.05
CA LYS A 474 5.53 -19.63 3.88
C LYS A 474 5.27 -18.78 2.63
N VAL A 475 4.01 -18.43 2.35
CA VAL A 475 3.64 -17.58 1.22
C VAL A 475 4.36 -16.22 1.29
N GLY A 476 4.35 -15.55 2.46
CA GLY A 476 5.02 -14.26 2.61
C GLY A 476 6.53 -14.33 2.34
N VAL A 477 7.21 -15.36 2.87
CA VAL A 477 8.65 -15.57 2.65
C VAL A 477 8.96 -15.92 1.19
N ASP A 478 8.19 -16.83 0.59
CA ASP A 478 8.39 -17.25 -0.80
C ASP A 478 8.14 -16.11 -1.79
N THR A 479 7.12 -15.29 -1.53
CA THR A 479 6.82 -14.08 -2.32
C THR A 479 7.99 -13.09 -2.23
N ALA A 480 8.51 -12.81 -1.02
CA ALA A 480 9.67 -11.93 -0.85
C ALA A 480 10.90 -12.44 -1.60
N LYS A 481 11.10 -13.77 -1.62
CA LYS A 481 12.18 -14.40 -2.37
C LYS A 481 12.00 -14.22 -3.88
N TYR A 482 10.82 -14.55 -4.39
CA TYR A 482 10.49 -14.37 -5.81
C TYR A 482 10.71 -12.93 -6.26
N LEU A 483 10.17 -11.96 -5.53
CA LEU A 483 10.31 -10.54 -5.85
C LEU A 483 11.78 -10.12 -5.87
N PHE A 484 12.59 -10.53 -4.88
CA PHE A 484 14.01 -10.18 -4.87
C PHE A 484 14.75 -10.83 -6.05
N ASP A 485 14.56 -12.14 -6.26
CA ASP A 485 15.30 -12.90 -7.27
C ASP A 485 14.90 -12.50 -8.71
N HIS A 486 13.66 -12.03 -8.93
CA HIS A 486 13.15 -11.63 -10.25
C HIS A 486 13.26 -10.12 -10.50
N PHE A 487 12.82 -9.26 -9.58
CA PHE A 487 12.75 -7.81 -9.80
C PHE A 487 14.06 -7.07 -9.51
N TYR A 488 15.02 -7.67 -8.81
CA TYR A 488 16.33 -7.06 -8.58
C TYR A 488 17.38 -7.66 -9.52
N GLN A 489 17.68 -6.94 -10.61
CA GLN A 489 18.61 -7.38 -11.66
C GLN A 489 19.70 -6.33 -11.87
N ASN A 490 20.95 -6.77 -12.02
CA ASN A 490 22.09 -5.88 -12.32
C ASN A 490 22.17 -4.65 -11.40
N GLU A 491 21.97 -4.86 -10.09
CA GLU A 491 21.96 -3.80 -9.06
C GLU A 491 20.84 -2.74 -9.21
N GLN A 492 19.82 -3.07 -9.99
CA GLN A 492 18.67 -2.22 -10.26
C GLN A 492 17.37 -2.96 -9.92
N LEU A 493 16.49 -2.26 -9.23
CA LEU A 493 15.15 -2.76 -8.94
C LEU A 493 14.19 -2.32 -10.05
N TYR A 494 13.29 -3.22 -10.42
CA TYR A 494 12.19 -2.96 -11.34
C TYR A 494 10.88 -2.86 -10.58
N ARG A 495 9.92 -2.13 -11.14
CA ARG A 495 8.61 -1.90 -10.53
C ARG A 495 7.60 -2.96 -10.96
N VAL A 496 7.57 -3.24 -12.26
CA VAL A 496 6.47 -3.95 -12.93
C VAL A 496 7.03 -5.17 -13.65
N SER A 497 6.36 -6.30 -13.46
CA SER A 497 6.52 -7.50 -14.30
C SER A 497 5.18 -7.82 -14.97
N ILE A 498 5.22 -8.07 -16.29
CA ILE A 498 4.09 -8.48 -17.13
C ILE A 498 4.56 -9.66 -17.96
N ASP A 499 3.85 -10.79 -17.93
CA ASP A 499 4.28 -12.02 -18.64
C ASP A 499 5.74 -12.43 -18.37
N LYS A 500 6.22 -12.18 -17.13
CA LYS A 500 7.62 -12.31 -16.67
C LYS A 500 8.62 -11.29 -17.23
N GLY A 501 8.22 -10.46 -18.19
CA GLY A 501 9.03 -9.36 -18.68
C GLY A 501 9.09 -8.23 -17.64
N LEU A 502 10.30 -7.82 -17.27
CA LEU A 502 10.50 -6.61 -16.49
C LEU A 502 10.32 -5.40 -17.40
N SER A 503 9.44 -4.49 -17.00
CA SER A 503 9.00 -3.35 -17.82
C SER A 503 9.70 -2.06 -17.42
N THR A 504 9.36 -1.56 -16.23
CA THR A 504 9.69 -0.19 -15.79
C THR A 504 10.60 -0.21 -14.58
N SER A 505 11.53 0.73 -14.52
CA SER A 505 12.44 0.90 -13.37
C SER A 505 11.67 1.25 -12.10
N ALA A 506 12.12 0.73 -10.97
CA ALA A 506 11.54 1.03 -9.66
C ALA A 506 11.60 2.53 -9.32
N LEU A 507 10.55 2.99 -8.65
CA LEU A 507 10.46 4.30 -8.04
C LEU A 507 10.74 4.20 -6.54
N PHE A 508 10.85 5.35 -5.87
CA PHE A 508 11.18 5.38 -4.44
C PHE A 508 10.26 4.51 -3.57
N GLU A 509 8.96 4.50 -3.86
CA GLU A 509 7.99 3.70 -3.09
C GLU A 509 8.28 2.19 -3.13
N ASP A 510 8.78 1.68 -4.26
CA ASP A 510 9.09 0.27 -4.44
C ASP A 510 10.25 -0.14 -3.51
N TYR A 511 11.28 0.70 -3.40
CA TYR A 511 12.40 0.49 -2.48
C TYR A 511 11.95 0.57 -1.02
N ALA A 512 11.19 1.60 -0.66
CA ALA A 512 10.76 1.82 0.72
C ALA A 512 9.88 0.68 1.23
N TYR A 513 8.87 0.27 0.44
CA TYR A 513 7.96 -0.80 0.84
C TYR A 513 8.65 -2.15 0.83
N PHE A 514 9.48 -2.42 -0.18
CA PHE A 514 10.15 -3.71 -0.25
C PHE A 514 11.18 -3.86 0.87
N ALA A 515 11.98 -2.83 1.19
CA ALA A 515 12.87 -2.86 2.35
C ALA A 515 12.10 -3.12 3.66
N ASN A 516 10.94 -2.50 3.85
CA ASN A 516 10.09 -2.77 5.02
C ASN A 516 9.58 -4.22 5.06
N ALA A 517 9.18 -4.78 3.91
CA ALA A 517 8.76 -6.18 3.80
C ALA A 517 9.91 -7.15 4.10
N LEU A 518 11.13 -6.88 3.59
CA LEU A 518 12.32 -7.70 3.87
C LEU A 518 12.69 -7.66 5.36
N LEU A 519 12.54 -6.51 6.03
CA LEU A 519 12.69 -6.44 7.49
C LEU A 519 11.64 -7.25 8.24
N ALA A 520 10.39 -7.28 7.76
CA ALA A 520 9.37 -8.15 8.35
C ALA A 520 9.70 -9.64 8.17
N VAL A 521 10.23 -10.02 7.00
CA VAL A 521 10.73 -11.38 6.76
C VAL A 521 11.91 -11.71 7.66
N PHE A 522 12.86 -10.78 7.83
CA PHE A 522 13.97 -10.92 8.76
C PHE A 522 13.47 -11.10 10.20
N ASP A 523 12.51 -10.30 10.63
CA ASP A 523 11.97 -10.39 11.99
C ASP A 523 11.30 -11.75 12.23
N GLN A 524 10.63 -12.32 11.24
CA GLN A 524 9.98 -13.61 11.36
C GLN A 524 10.95 -14.80 11.27
N THR A 525 11.94 -14.73 10.39
CA THR A 525 12.85 -15.87 10.08
C THR A 525 14.17 -15.82 10.84
N HIS A 526 14.60 -14.63 11.25
CA HIS A 526 15.93 -14.30 11.76
C HIS A 526 17.09 -14.71 10.83
N ASP A 527 16.83 -14.84 9.52
CA ASP A 527 17.87 -15.09 8.53
C ASP A 527 18.49 -13.76 8.06
N SER A 528 19.77 -13.57 8.39
CA SER A 528 20.55 -12.37 8.10
C SER A 528 20.60 -11.98 6.61
N VAL A 529 20.32 -12.90 5.68
CA VAL A 529 20.22 -12.58 4.25
C VAL A 529 19.17 -11.50 4.01
N TRP A 530 18.05 -11.54 4.73
CA TRP A 530 16.97 -10.56 4.57
C TRP A 530 17.32 -9.19 5.12
N LEU A 531 18.03 -9.14 6.25
CA LEU A 531 18.55 -7.89 6.79
C LEU A 531 19.54 -7.23 5.83
N GLY A 532 20.50 -8.00 5.31
CA GLY A 532 21.49 -7.49 4.35
C GLY A 532 20.85 -7.01 3.04
N ARG A 533 19.82 -7.71 2.55
CA ARG A 533 19.04 -7.26 1.38
C ARG A 533 18.27 -5.97 1.66
N ALA A 534 17.70 -5.80 2.86
CA ALA A 534 17.04 -4.55 3.24
C ALA A 534 18.04 -3.38 3.31
N GLU A 535 19.22 -3.59 3.89
CA GLU A 535 20.32 -2.60 3.91
C GLU A 535 20.76 -2.22 2.50
N GLN A 536 20.92 -3.21 1.60
CA GLN A 536 21.27 -3.00 0.19
C GLN A 536 20.22 -2.13 -0.53
N LEU A 537 18.92 -2.38 -0.31
CA LEU A 537 17.88 -1.55 -0.90
C LEU A 537 17.89 -0.13 -0.34
N VAL A 538 18.15 0.07 0.95
CA VAL A 538 18.24 1.41 1.56
C VAL A 538 19.45 2.18 1.04
N GLU A 539 20.59 1.53 0.83
CA GLU A 539 21.76 2.16 0.22
C GLU A 539 21.43 2.68 -1.19
N ARG A 540 20.85 1.83 -2.05
CA ARG A 540 20.43 2.23 -3.41
C ARG A 540 19.35 3.31 -3.40
N MET A 541 18.40 3.22 -2.48
CA MET A 541 17.36 4.23 -2.27
C MET A 541 17.98 5.59 -1.91
N ASN A 542 19.01 5.61 -1.08
CA ASN A 542 19.76 6.81 -0.71
C ASN A 542 20.56 7.38 -1.87
N GLU A 543 21.18 6.55 -2.70
CA GLU A 543 21.92 7.00 -3.87
C GLU A 543 21.04 7.67 -4.91
N ILE A 544 19.84 7.11 -5.15
CA ILE A 544 18.99 7.48 -6.28
C ILE A 544 18.01 8.60 -5.91
N PHE A 545 17.41 8.57 -4.71
CA PHE A 545 16.23 9.39 -4.40
C PHE A 545 16.44 10.41 -3.28
N TRP A 546 17.49 10.28 -2.46
CA TRP A 546 17.70 11.17 -1.32
C TRP A 546 18.16 12.57 -1.76
N ASP A 547 17.40 13.59 -1.36
CA ASP A 547 17.78 14.98 -1.55
C ASP A 547 18.73 15.42 -0.42
N LYS A 548 20.03 15.50 -0.70
CA LYS A 548 21.04 15.93 0.29
C LYS A 548 20.90 17.39 0.72
N GLN A 549 20.23 18.24 -0.05
CA GLN A 549 20.09 19.67 0.25
C GLN A 549 18.89 19.95 1.15
N ASN A 550 17.73 19.38 0.81
CA ASN A 550 16.49 19.65 1.54
C ASN A 550 15.99 18.46 2.37
N PHE A 551 16.72 17.34 2.37
CA PHE A 551 16.36 16.05 2.99
C PHE A 551 15.02 15.46 2.51
N GLY A 552 14.86 14.16 2.73
CA GLY A 552 13.72 13.39 2.22
C GLY A 552 13.92 12.88 0.80
N PHE A 553 13.07 11.93 0.43
CA PHE A 553 13.19 11.17 -0.81
C PHE A 553 12.23 11.68 -1.87
N ASN A 554 12.76 11.91 -3.07
CA ASN A 554 11.97 12.23 -4.25
C ASN A 554 11.32 10.95 -4.80
N MET A 555 10.12 11.07 -5.36
CA MET A 555 9.39 9.92 -5.92
C MET A 555 10.16 9.26 -7.07
N SER A 556 10.88 10.05 -7.88
CA SER A 556 11.66 9.58 -9.03
C SER A 556 13.04 10.24 -9.08
N ALA A 557 13.96 9.63 -9.85
CA ALA A 557 15.32 10.13 -10.07
C ALA A 557 15.40 11.27 -11.13
N GLY A 558 14.26 11.89 -11.45
CA GLY A 558 14.11 12.88 -12.52
C GLY A 558 13.75 12.23 -13.88
N LYS A 559 12.75 12.80 -14.56
CA LYS A 559 12.35 12.43 -15.93
C LYS A 559 12.38 13.65 -16.84
N ARG A 560 12.69 13.46 -18.13
CA ARG A 560 12.63 14.55 -19.13
C ARG A 560 11.19 15.10 -19.21
N ASN A 561 11.06 16.43 -19.22
CA ASN A 561 9.77 17.14 -19.20
C ASN A 561 8.89 16.87 -17.96
N LEU A 562 9.45 16.27 -16.90
CA LEU A 562 8.88 16.25 -15.55
C LEU A 562 9.76 17.13 -14.64
N ASN A 563 9.60 18.45 -14.76
CA ASN A 563 10.50 19.42 -14.10
C ASN A 563 10.28 19.53 -12.58
N LEU A 564 9.32 18.77 -12.03
CA LEU A 564 8.93 18.84 -10.63
C LEU A 564 9.44 17.62 -9.89
N SER A 565 10.43 17.84 -9.02
CA SER A 565 10.85 16.83 -8.04
C SER A 565 9.85 16.85 -6.89
N ILE A 566 9.08 15.78 -6.74
CA ILE A 566 8.02 15.69 -5.75
C ILE A 566 8.45 14.76 -4.63
N LYS A 567 8.26 15.23 -3.39
CA LYS A 567 8.34 14.42 -2.18
C LYS A 567 6.94 14.27 -1.63
N GLN A 568 6.40 13.07 -1.70
CA GLN A 568 5.12 12.76 -1.07
C GLN A 568 5.38 12.40 0.39
N PHE A 569 4.85 13.22 1.30
CA PHE A 569 5.01 13.02 2.75
C PHE A 569 3.73 12.56 3.44
N TYR A 570 2.57 12.83 2.87
CA TYR A 570 1.27 12.48 3.45
C TYR A 570 0.81 11.09 3.02
N ASP A 571 0.00 10.46 3.87
CA ASP A 571 -0.72 9.22 3.59
C ASP A 571 -1.95 9.51 2.72
N ASP A 572 -2.21 8.61 1.78
CA ASP A 572 -3.41 8.61 0.92
C ASP A 572 -3.97 7.16 0.92
N ALA A 573 -4.55 6.69 -0.19
CA ALA A 573 -4.90 5.27 -0.38
C ALA A 573 -3.73 4.30 -0.13
N LEU A 574 -2.50 4.79 -0.29
CA LEU A 574 -1.26 4.12 0.12
C LEU A 574 -0.60 4.93 1.25
N PRO A 575 0.14 4.29 2.17
CA PRO A 575 0.91 5.03 3.16
C PRO A 575 1.96 5.90 2.46
N SER A 576 2.44 6.94 3.12
CA SER A 576 3.54 7.75 2.61
C SER A 576 4.79 6.88 2.46
N ALA A 577 5.35 6.79 1.25
CA ALA A 577 6.63 6.10 1.04
C ALA A 577 7.77 6.72 1.89
N ASN A 578 7.74 8.04 2.11
CA ASN A 578 8.68 8.69 3.02
C ASN A 578 8.40 8.30 4.48
N GLY A 579 7.13 8.14 4.88
CA GLY A 579 6.75 7.65 6.20
C GLY A 579 7.19 6.20 6.43
N ILE A 580 7.05 5.33 5.44
CA ILE A 580 7.55 3.96 5.50
C ILE A 580 9.09 3.93 5.50
N ALA A 581 9.77 4.76 4.70
CA ALA A 581 11.22 4.87 4.75
C ALA A 581 11.72 5.33 6.13
N TYR A 582 11.01 6.26 6.79
CA TYR A 582 11.30 6.64 8.17
C TYR A 582 11.18 5.44 9.12
N GLN A 583 10.12 4.64 9.00
CA GLN A 583 9.97 3.41 9.78
C GLN A 583 11.10 2.41 9.50
N VAL A 584 11.51 2.23 8.25
CA VAL A 584 12.63 1.35 7.85
C VAL A 584 13.94 1.82 8.49
N LEU A 585 14.26 3.11 8.42
CA LEU A 585 15.46 3.67 9.03
C LEU A 585 15.47 3.49 10.56
N VAL A 586 14.32 3.71 11.23
CA VAL A 586 14.18 3.44 12.67
C VAL A 586 14.42 1.95 12.96
N LYS A 587 13.76 1.06 12.23
CA LYS A 587 13.89 -0.40 12.42
C LYS A 587 15.33 -0.88 12.19
N LEU A 588 16.01 -0.37 11.17
CA LEU A 588 17.42 -0.68 10.89
C LEU A 588 18.34 -0.15 12.00
N SER A 589 18.09 1.05 12.53
CA SER A 589 18.85 1.57 13.68
C SER A 589 18.71 0.71 14.94
N GLN A 590 17.59 0.00 15.07
CA GLN A 590 17.31 -0.90 16.20
C GLN A 590 17.80 -2.33 15.96
N ARG A 591 17.89 -2.77 14.71
CA ARG A 591 18.32 -4.13 14.30
C ARG A 591 19.81 -4.22 14.01
N THR A 592 20.46 -3.08 13.79
CA THR A 592 21.88 -2.97 13.47
C THR A 592 22.57 -2.05 14.47
N SER A 593 23.90 -2.08 14.53
CA SER A 593 24.68 -1.10 15.29
C SER A 593 25.00 0.18 14.51
N ASN A 594 24.41 0.37 13.32
CA ASN A 594 24.72 1.50 12.45
C ASN A 594 23.88 2.73 12.84
N LYS A 595 24.56 3.73 13.44
CA LYS A 595 23.94 4.97 13.92
C LYS A 595 23.56 5.94 12.80
N ASP A 596 24.06 5.74 11.59
CA ASP A 596 23.76 6.61 10.45
C ASP A 596 22.27 6.55 10.10
N TYR A 597 21.63 5.39 10.27
CA TYR A 597 20.18 5.23 10.06
C TYR A 597 19.35 6.12 10.99
N LEU A 598 19.72 6.20 12.28
CA LEU A 598 19.02 7.06 13.23
C LEU A 598 19.22 8.54 12.89
N THR A 599 20.43 8.91 12.48
CA THR A 599 20.74 10.30 12.06
C THR A 599 19.94 10.68 10.82
N GLN A 600 19.85 9.77 9.84
CA GLN A 600 19.04 10.00 8.63
C GLN A 600 17.54 10.06 8.94
N ALA A 601 17.04 9.19 9.83
CA ALA A 601 15.66 9.23 10.30
C ALA A 601 15.34 10.61 10.92
N GLN A 602 16.23 11.15 11.74
CA GLN A 602 16.08 12.49 12.32
C GLN A 602 16.07 13.61 11.28
N GLN A 603 16.91 13.53 10.24
CA GLN A 603 16.90 14.48 9.12
C GLN A 603 15.57 14.45 8.38
N LEU A 604 15.07 13.26 8.07
CA LEU A 604 13.79 13.06 7.40
C LEU A 604 12.61 13.57 8.26
N LEU A 605 12.61 13.27 9.56
CA LEU A 605 11.62 13.78 10.50
C LEU A 605 11.65 15.31 10.58
N GLY A 606 12.84 15.90 10.54
CA GLY A 606 13.03 17.36 10.58
C GLY A 606 12.22 18.10 9.51
N VAL A 607 12.22 17.59 8.28
CA VAL A 607 11.51 18.20 7.13
C VAL A 607 9.98 18.08 7.27
N VAL A 608 9.50 16.97 7.82
CA VAL A 608 8.05 16.71 7.91
C VAL A 608 7.43 17.20 9.22
N SER A 609 8.23 17.45 10.26
CA SER A 609 7.78 17.79 11.61
C SER A 609 6.76 18.95 11.65
N SER A 610 6.99 20.01 10.89
CA SER A 610 6.06 21.15 10.85
C SER A 610 4.73 20.84 10.17
N PHE A 611 4.72 19.88 9.23
CA PHE A 611 3.50 19.41 8.58
C PHE A 611 2.68 18.56 9.54
N ILE A 612 3.34 17.62 10.23
CA ILE A 612 2.75 16.80 11.28
C ILE A 612 2.11 17.71 12.34
N LYS A 613 2.80 18.75 12.83
CA LYS A 613 2.27 19.64 13.86
C LYS A 613 1.05 20.47 13.41
N LYS A 614 0.91 20.73 12.11
CA LYS A 614 -0.23 21.50 11.56
C LYS A 614 -1.44 20.64 11.20
N GLY A 615 -1.22 19.42 10.75
CA GLY A 615 -2.27 18.53 10.26
C GLY A 615 -1.90 17.07 10.44
N PRO A 616 -1.80 16.57 11.69
CA PRO A 616 -1.24 15.25 11.97
C PRO A 616 -2.03 14.08 11.35
N TYR A 617 -3.34 14.28 11.13
CA TYR A 617 -4.25 13.32 10.49
C TYR A 617 -3.71 12.76 9.16
N SER A 618 -3.01 13.57 8.36
CA SER A 618 -2.51 13.17 7.04
C SER A 618 -1.13 12.50 7.07
N TYR A 619 -0.52 12.27 8.25
CA TYR A 619 0.86 11.79 8.37
C TYR A 619 1.00 10.61 9.35
N THR A 620 -0.06 9.82 9.50
CA THR A 620 -0.15 8.67 10.41
C THR A 620 1.00 7.67 10.30
N SER A 621 1.53 7.38 9.10
CA SER A 621 2.66 6.47 8.93
C SER A 621 3.95 7.02 9.56
N PHE A 622 4.20 8.32 9.44
CA PHE A 622 5.31 9.00 10.11
C PHE A 622 5.12 9.03 11.62
N VAL A 623 3.93 9.41 12.08
CA VAL A 623 3.63 9.51 13.51
C VAL A 623 3.75 8.14 14.17
N GLN A 624 3.30 7.07 13.52
CA GLN A 624 3.50 5.70 14.01
C GLN A 624 4.99 5.33 14.11
N GLY A 625 5.79 5.65 13.08
CA GLY A 625 7.23 5.46 13.14
C GLY A 625 7.87 6.24 14.30
N LEU A 626 7.41 7.47 14.55
CA LEU A 626 7.94 8.33 15.61
C LEU A 626 7.61 7.72 16.97
N ASN A 627 6.40 7.19 17.12
CA ASN A 627 5.98 6.49 18.32
C ASN A 627 6.83 5.24 18.57
N ASN A 628 7.14 4.47 17.52
CA ASN A 628 8.07 3.34 17.63
C ASN A 628 9.48 3.76 18.06
N ALA A 629 9.98 4.88 17.55
CA ALA A 629 11.31 5.41 17.91
C ALA A 629 11.37 5.92 19.36
N THR A 630 10.30 6.59 19.83
CA THR A 630 10.25 7.22 21.15
C THR A 630 9.82 6.24 22.26
N ASN A 631 8.79 5.45 21.99
CA ASN A 631 8.11 4.61 22.99
C ASN A 631 8.31 3.10 22.76
N GLY A 632 9.16 2.72 21.81
CA GLY A 632 9.44 1.33 21.43
C GLY A 632 8.39 0.72 20.51
N GLU A 633 8.75 -0.35 19.81
CA GLU A 633 7.83 -1.12 18.96
C GLU A 633 6.79 -1.90 19.79
N VAL A 634 5.59 -2.08 19.25
CA VAL A 634 4.53 -2.95 19.84
C VAL A 634 4.34 -4.26 19.06
N SER A 635 5.27 -4.57 18.16
CA SER A 635 5.34 -5.81 17.41
C SER A 635 5.75 -6.98 18.31
N ALA A 636 5.49 -8.20 17.84
CA ALA A 636 5.87 -9.42 18.56
C ALA A 636 7.39 -9.66 18.59
N VAL A 637 8.13 -9.05 17.66
CA VAL A 637 9.60 -9.14 17.56
C VAL A 637 10.17 -7.75 17.78
N GLN A 638 10.95 -7.61 18.85
CA GLN A 638 11.56 -6.36 19.25
C GLN A 638 13.06 -6.55 19.41
N TYR A 639 13.81 -5.45 19.40
CA TYR A 639 15.26 -5.47 19.56
C TYR A 639 15.67 -4.51 20.68
N ALA A 640 16.66 -4.95 21.45
CA ALA A 640 17.25 -4.21 22.54
C ALA A 640 18.75 -4.04 22.29
N TYR A 641 19.28 -2.90 22.75
CA TYR A 641 20.70 -2.55 22.65
C TYR A 641 21.24 -2.61 21.21
N ASP A 642 20.62 -1.86 20.30
CA ASP A 642 20.99 -1.75 18.87
C ASP A 642 21.26 -3.13 18.23
N GLY A 643 20.27 -4.02 18.30
CA GLY A 643 20.26 -5.32 17.64
C GLY A 643 20.86 -6.47 18.44
N ARG A 644 21.60 -6.20 19.53
CA ARG A 644 22.36 -7.22 20.28
C ARG A 644 21.50 -8.27 20.97
N ILE A 645 20.25 -7.91 21.28
CA ILE A 645 19.26 -8.82 21.86
C ILE A 645 17.99 -8.72 21.04
N ARG A 646 17.67 -9.79 20.32
CA ARG A 646 16.35 -9.98 19.71
C ARG A 646 15.41 -10.58 20.74
N ILE A 647 14.21 -10.04 20.86
CA ILE A 647 13.15 -10.49 21.78
C ILE A 647 11.94 -10.89 20.95
N HIS A 648 11.52 -12.15 21.00
CA HIS A 648 10.32 -12.63 20.32
C HIS A 648 9.31 -13.12 21.33
N THR A 649 8.18 -12.41 21.40
CA THR A 649 7.04 -12.77 22.22
C THR A 649 6.03 -13.56 21.38
N GLN A 650 5.66 -14.74 21.86
CA GLN A 650 4.74 -15.64 21.17
C GLN A 650 3.66 -16.11 22.14
N LYS A 651 2.41 -15.99 21.72
CA LYS A 651 1.29 -16.65 22.38
C LYS A 651 1.17 -18.08 21.85
N LEU A 652 1.40 -19.04 22.74
CA LEU A 652 1.23 -20.47 22.49
C LEU A 652 -0.21 -20.91 22.80
N MET A 653 -0.50 -22.19 22.59
CA MET A 653 -1.78 -22.78 22.98
C MET A 653 -2.06 -22.60 24.49
N ASN A 654 -3.33 -22.53 24.88
CA ASN A 654 -3.81 -22.42 26.27
C ASN A 654 -3.39 -21.13 27.01
N ASN A 655 -3.22 -20.01 26.32
CA ASN A 655 -2.78 -18.72 26.88
C ASN A 655 -1.38 -18.75 27.53
N GLN A 656 -0.57 -19.74 27.20
CA GLN A 656 0.85 -19.72 27.53
C GLN A 656 1.58 -18.71 26.64
N VAL A 657 2.50 -17.96 27.22
CA VAL A 657 3.38 -17.02 26.51
C VAL A 657 4.81 -17.53 26.58
N LEU A 658 5.51 -17.43 25.46
CA LEU A 658 6.94 -17.66 25.34
C LEU A 658 7.60 -16.34 24.96
N VAL A 659 8.57 -15.91 25.78
CA VAL A 659 9.51 -14.83 25.43
C VAL A 659 10.84 -15.51 25.11
N ASP A 660 11.21 -15.51 23.84
CA ASP A 660 12.46 -16.07 23.32
C ASP A 660 13.45 -14.92 23.04
N LEU A 661 14.53 -14.87 23.80
CA LEU A 661 15.61 -13.92 23.61
C LEU A 661 16.76 -14.60 22.88
N SER A 662 17.26 -13.97 21.82
CA SER A 662 18.50 -14.36 21.13
C SER A 662 19.53 -13.26 21.29
N LEU A 663 20.69 -13.62 21.84
CA LEU A 663 21.77 -12.69 22.19
C LEU A 663 22.94 -12.89 21.25
N ASP A 664 23.57 -11.80 20.83
CA ASP A 664 24.83 -11.83 20.10
C ASP A 664 25.94 -12.53 20.92
N PRO A 665 26.86 -13.29 20.29
CA PRO A 665 27.78 -14.20 21.01
C PRO A 665 28.68 -13.59 22.10
N ILE A 666 28.97 -12.29 22.03
CA ILE A 666 29.82 -11.60 23.03
C ILE A 666 29.03 -10.99 24.18
N TRP A 667 27.69 -11.03 24.10
CA TRP A 667 26.77 -10.43 25.05
C TRP A 667 26.07 -11.48 25.88
N HIS A 668 25.82 -11.14 27.14
CA HIS A 668 25.01 -11.90 28.07
C HIS A 668 24.12 -10.95 28.87
N ILE A 669 23.13 -11.50 29.55
CA ILE A 669 22.31 -10.79 30.53
C ILE A 669 22.43 -11.48 31.88
N ASN A 670 22.23 -10.76 32.98
CA ASN A 670 22.18 -11.40 34.29
C ASN A 670 20.99 -12.36 34.38
N SER A 671 21.14 -13.47 35.09
CA SER A 671 20.03 -14.40 35.33
C SER A 671 18.92 -13.76 36.16
N ASN A 672 17.76 -14.42 36.27
CA ASN A 672 16.67 -13.96 37.12
C ASN A 672 16.99 -13.99 38.63
N GLN A 673 18.06 -14.69 39.02
CA GLN A 673 18.59 -14.79 40.38
C GLN A 673 20.10 -14.49 40.37
N PRO A 674 20.50 -13.21 40.21
CA PRO A 674 21.91 -12.84 40.26
C PRO A 674 22.51 -13.17 41.63
N LEU A 675 23.81 -13.46 41.67
CA LEU A 675 24.52 -13.81 42.91
C LEU A 675 24.89 -12.59 43.77
N GLN A 676 24.81 -11.39 43.20
CA GLN A 676 25.15 -10.13 43.84
C GLN A 676 23.97 -9.16 43.75
N ASP A 677 23.62 -8.53 44.86
CA ASP A 677 22.47 -7.61 44.96
C ASP A 677 22.58 -6.38 44.06
N SER A 678 23.80 -6.02 43.65
CA SER A 678 24.05 -4.88 42.76
C SER A 678 23.76 -5.16 41.28
N LEU A 679 23.53 -6.42 40.89
CA LEU A 679 23.27 -6.79 39.50
C LEU A 679 21.77 -6.71 39.19
N ILE A 680 21.44 -6.18 38.02
CA ILE A 680 20.05 -6.05 37.57
C ILE A 680 19.58 -7.40 37.03
N ALA A 681 18.65 -8.04 37.73
CA ALA A 681 18.06 -9.32 37.34
C ALA A 681 17.23 -9.21 36.06
N THR A 682 17.30 -10.22 35.19
CA THR A 682 16.34 -10.36 34.08
C THR A 682 14.97 -10.74 34.64
N LYS A 683 13.96 -9.91 34.43
CA LYS A 683 12.64 -10.08 35.04
C LYS A 683 11.51 -9.72 34.09
N VAL A 684 10.51 -10.60 34.01
CA VAL A 684 9.19 -10.32 33.43
C VAL A 684 8.24 -9.88 34.54
N THR A 685 7.60 -8.73 34.37
CA THR A 685 6.56 -8.18 35.25
C THR A 685 5.27 -7.94 34.47
N ASN A 686 4.14 -7.96 35.19
CA ASN A 686 2.85 -7.57 34.64
C ASN A 686 2.59 -6.09 34.94
N ALA A 687 2.49 -5.25 33.92
CA ALA A 687 2.12 -3.85 34.06
C ALA A 687 0.60 -3.64 34.16
N ASP A 688 -0.20 -4.62 33.70
CA ASP A 688 -1.67 -4.63 33.83
C ASP A 688 -2.12 -5.65 34.90
N THR A 689 -1.82 -5.35 36.16
CA THR A 689 -2.20 -6.21 37.29
C THR A 689 -3.70 -6.21 37.59
N LYS A 690 -4.49 -5.34 36.94
CA LYS A 690 -5.94 -5.26 37.14
C LYS A 690 -6.67 -6.34 36.35
N ASN A 691 -6.28 -6.51 35.08
CA ASN A 691 -6.98 -7.45 34.19
C ASN A 691 -6.25 -8.80 34.07
N TRP A 692 -4.94 -8.82 34.29
CA TRP A 692 -4.11 -10.00 34.01
C TRP A 692 -3.36 -10.52 35.24
N THR A 693 -3.06 -11.82 35.25
CA THR A 693 -2.12 -12.44 36.20
C THR A 693 -1.17 -13.37 35.47
N ILE A 694 0.11 -13.30 35.85
CA ILE A 694 1.15 -14.22 35.39
C ILE A 694 1.22 -15.41 36.35
N ASN A 695 1.02 -16.62 35.82
CA ASN A 695 1.21 -17.87 36.54
C ASN A 695 2.32 -18.71 35.92
N ASN A 696 2.86 -19.66 36.70
CA ASN A 696 3.84 -20.65 36.22
C ASN A 696 5.08 -20.05 35.54
N LEU A 697 5.50 -18.85 35.96
CA LEU A 697 6.64 -18.15 35.39
C LEU A 697 7.94 -18.92 35.61
N THR A 698 8.52 -19.38 34.51
CA THR A 698 9.70 -20.24 34.48
C THR A 698 10.81 -19.60 33.66
N TYR A 699 12.00 -19.53 34.26
CA TYR A 699 13.23 -19.07 33.62
C TYR A 699 14.17 -20.28 33.40
N PRO A 700 15.11 -20.19 32.44
CA PRO A 700 16.17 -21.19 32.33
C PRO A 700 17.12 -21.11 33.54
N VAL A 701 17.85 -22.19 33.78
CA VAL A 701 18.90 -22.23 34.81
C VAL A 701 20.05 -21.33 34.38
N GLY A 702 20.50 -20.43 35.28
CA GLY A 702 21.63 -19.54 35.02
C GLY A 702 22.96 -20.27 34.97
N GLU A 703 23.85 -19.84 34.07
CA GLU A 703 25.22 -20.34 33.99
C GLU A 703 26.14 -19.50 34.88
N LEU A 704 27.02 -20.15 35.64
CA LEU A 704 28.02 -19.46 36.45
C LEU A 704 29.26 -19.11 35.62
N ALA A 705 29.43 -17.82 35.34
CA ALA A 705 30.56 -17.29 34.58
C ALA A 705 31.46 -16.41 35.44
N LYS A 706 32.77 -16.45 35.19
CA LYS A 706 33.73 -15.47 35.74
C LYS A 706 34.10 -14.49 34.64
N LEU A 707 33.67 -13.25 34.76
CA LEU A 707 33.86 -12.21 33.76
C LEU A 707 35.08 -11.34 34.07
N GLY A 708 35.61 -10.66 33.05
CA GLY A 708 36.82 -9.85 33.18
C GLY A 708 36.73 -8.73 34.22
N PHE A 709 35.53 -8.18 34.45
CA PHE A 709 35.27 -7.13 35.43
C PHE A 709 34.84 -7.64 36.81
N SER A 710 34.55 -8.95 36.97
CA SER A 710 34.06 -9.52 38.22
C SER A 710 35.13 -10.33 38.94
N LYS A 711 35.28 -10.10 40.25
CA LYS A 711 36.18 -10.90 41.10
C LYS A 711 35.61 -12.29 41.34
N ASP A 712 34.29 -12.36 41.55
CA ASP A 712 33.53 -13.57 41.84
C ASP A 712 32.77 -14.06 40.61
N LYS A 713 32.32 -15.31 40.65
CA LYS A 713 31.40 -15.82 39.61
C LYS A 713 30.07 -15.07 39.70
N ILE A 714 29.45 -14.87 38.54
CA ILE A 714 28.10 -14.31 38.43
C ILE A 714 27.21 -15.29 37.67
N SER A 715 25.89 -15.21 37.89
CA SER A 715 24.90 -16.07 37.22
C SER A 715 24.28 -15.33 36.04
N ILE A 716 24.48 -15.85 34.82
CA ILE A 716 24.13 -15.19 33.56
C ILE A 716 23.30 -16.09 32.63
N TYR A 717 22.72 -15.47 31.61
CA TYR A 717 22.20 -16.11 30.42
C TYR A 717 22.94 -15.61 29.17
N LYS A 718 23.24 -16.52 28.24
CA LYS A 718 23.92 -16.25 26.96
C LYS A 718 23.24 -17.04 25.84
N ASP A 719 23.55 -16.71 24.58
CA ASP A 719 23.02 -17.34 23.36
C ASP A 719 21.49 -17.26 23.23
N LYS A 720 20.74 -18.14 23.89
CA LYS A 720 19.27 -18.20 23.83
C LYS A 720 18.64 -18.33 25.21
N VAL A 721 17.60 -17.53 25.45
CA VAL A 721 16.88 -17.50 26.73
C VAL A 721 15.40 -17.67 26.47
N LYS A 722 14.79 -18.69 27.06
CA LYS A 722 13.36 -18.96 26.90
C LYS A 722 12.63 -18.81 28.22
N ILE A 723 11.82 -17.77 28.33
CA ILE A 723 10.99 -17.49 29.50
C ILE A 723 9.56 -17.89 29.16
N LYS A 724 8.94 -18.72 30.00
CA LYS A 724 7.58 -19.22 29.78
C LYS A 724 6.69 -18.92 30.97
N PHE A 725 5.44 -18.56 30.69
CA PHE A 725 4.43 -18.31 31.73
C PHE A 725 3.03 -18.40 31.13
N ASP A 726 2.03 -18.56 31.99
CA ASP A 726 0.62 -18.55 31.59
C ASP A 726 -0.01 -17.20 31.95
N LEU A 727 -0.83 -16.67 31.05
CA LEU A 727 -1.60 -15.45 31.29
C LEU A 727 -3.08 -15.78 31.54
N ILE A 728 -3.59 -15.30 32.66
CA ILE A 728 -5.00 -15.44 33.03
C ILE A 728 -5.65 -14.07 32.96
N ASN A 729 -6.69 -13.95 32.13
CA ASN A 729 -7.55 -12.77 32.07
C ASN A 729 -8.67 -12.89 33.11
N HIS A 730 -8.85 -11.85 33.91
CA HIS A 730 -9.91 -11.74 34.91
C HIS A 730 -11.01 -10.76 34.53
N SER A 731 -10.85 -10.04 33.42
CA SER A 731 -11.84 -9.10 32.90
C SER A 731 -12.90 -9.81 32.06
N GLU A 732 -14.15 -9.31 32.13
CA GLU A 732 -15.25 -9.74 31.26
C GLU A 732 -14.99 -9.36 29.78
N SER A 733 -14.24 -8.29 29.55
CA SER A 733 -13.84 -7.82 28.21
C SER A 733 -12.35 -8.05 27.98
N TYR A 734 -11.99 -8.51 26.79
CA TYR A 734 -10.59 -8.75 26.43
C TYR A 734 -9.87 -7.42 26.16
N THR A 735 -8.77 -7.20 26.86
CA THR A 735 -7.78 -6.16 26.57
C THR A 735 -6.41 -6.83 26.41
N PRO A 736 -5.58 -6.46 25.42
CA PRO A 736 -4.26 -7.05 25.28
C PRO A 736 -3.41 -6.82 26.54
N PRO A 737 -2.73 -7.85 27.05
CA PRO A 737 -1.90 -7.72 28.24
C PRO A 737 -0.70 -6.79 27.98
N THR A 738 -0.30 -6.04 29.00
CA THR A 738 0.93 -5.24 28.97
C THR A 738 1.92 -5.82 29.95
N LEU A 739 3.03 -6.33 29.45
CA LEU A 739 4.10 -6.89 30.25
C LEU A 739 5.37 -6.07 30.08
N GLU A 740 6.28 -6.20 31.03
CA GLU A 740 7.57 -5.52 31.02
C GLU A 740 8.67 -6.56 31.17
N LEU A 741 9.69 -6.47 30.33
CA LEU A 741 10.93 -7.24 30.42
C LEU A 741 12.06 -6.30 30.81
N SER A 742 12.46 -6.35 32.08
CA SER A 742 13.63 -5.64 32.58
C SER A 742 14.87 -6.52 32.42
N LEU A 743 15.94 -5.95 31.84
CA LEU A 743 17.20 -6.66 31.66
C LEU A 743 18.39 -5.69 31.57
N GLN A 744 19.60 -6.25 31.71
CA GLN A 744 20.85 -5.52 31.52
C GLN A 744 21.82 -6.36 30.70
N ALA A 745 22.22 -5.84 29.54
CA ALA A 745 23.23 -6.49 28.69
C ALA A 745 24.65 -6.15 29.14
N CYS A 746 25.49 -7.17 29.23
CA CYS A 746 26.90 -7.06 29.57
C CYS A 746 27.74 -7.91 28.60
N SER A 747 28.97 -7.47 28.37
CA SER A 747 30.05 -8.24 27.75
C SER A 747 31.12 -8.49 28.80
N ASP A 748 32.20 -9.21 28.49
CA ASP A 748 33.33 -9.42 29.42
C ASP A 748 34.03 -8.12 29.88
N LYS A 749 33.73 -6.98 29.24
CA LYS A 749 34.41 -5.69 29.48
C LYS A 749 33.49 -4.58 29.97
N VAL A 750 32.22 -4.58 29.58
CA VAL A 750 31.31 -3.47 29.83
C VAL A 750 29.88 -3.96 30.01
N CYS A 751 29.15 -3.31 30.92
CA CYS A 751 27.70 -3.43 31.04
C CYS A 751 27.03 -2.16 30.51
N LEU A 752 26.00 -2.34 29.70
CA LEU A 752 25.16 -1.24 29.22
C LEU A 752 24.15 -0.83 30.30
N PRO A 753 23.56 0.37 30.21
CA PRO A 753 22.48 0.77 31.10
C PRO A 753 21.32 -0.26 31.09
N PRO A 754 20.69 -0.55 32.23
CA PRO A 754 19.51 -1.41 32.24
C PRO A 754 18.38 -0.77 31.46
N ILE A 755 17.55 -1.59 30.82
CA ILE A 755 16.36 -1.15 30.10
C ILE A 755 15.14 -1.97 30.53
N THR A 756 13.96 -1.43 30.28
CA THR A 756 12.69 -2.16 30.33
C THR A 756 12.07 -2.12 28.95
N VAL A 757 11.70 -3.30 28.45
CA VAL A 757 11.05 -3.47 27.16
C VAL A 757 9.58 -3.82 27.38
N THR A 758 8.67 -3.07 26.79
CA THR A 758 7.22 -3.32 26.88
C THR A 758 6.80 -4.41 25.90
N LEU A 759 6.30 -5.53 26.41
CA LEU A 759 5.81 -6.65 25.61
C LEU A 759 4.27 -6.61 25.53
N LYS A 760 3.75 -6.85 24.33
CA LYS A 760 2.30 -6.96 24.04
C LYS A 760 2.03 -8.34 23.39
N PRO A 761 1.92 -9.42 24.19
CA PRO A 761 1.80 -10.80 23.73
C PRO A 761 0.55 -11.14 22.90
#